data_AF-G6AYK8-F1
#
_entry.id   AF-G6AYK8-F1
#
_cell.length_a   1.000
_cell.length_b   1.000
_cell.length_c   1.000
_cell.angle_alpha   90.00
_cell.angle_beta   90.00
_cell.angle_gamma   90.00
#
_symmetry.space_group_name_H-M   'P 1'
#
loop_
_entity.id
_entity.type
_entity.pdbx_description
1 polymer ?
#
loop_
_entity_poly.entity_id
_entity_poly.type
_entity_poly.pdbx_seq_one_letter_code
_entity_poly.pdbx_strand_id
1 'polypeptide(L)'
;MKKILSLLSMLMITVTAFATSYTDKLTYKLTVFTALTKDLPAGELTIEPYGTSNYTVTAKGCDLSDFDAGNWDEIVCKDVAGTKDANGVTTITLDNPYAYRTSDNTAFTDTKLVVKFNGTKAYAHFEGKMKVMYVARAFEYTFGVDEGFDGGGSTGGGETGGEDKPAAFEKVDFVGDGTNFNWSIPVNWDTQKIVMSIDPSTCTGACEDIIGLGEVATAWDNTLHLYRKPDGTLQGYFNVPGGSNNNTNPFDETNPIKVEVSKAKGFVVNDVVKIPASQMSALFALSTVNMGTGEGANDKSRATYNYVKVVDKDWTEVPPVTVKDTKKFENVAYTTSMGGSGTATVTFTEMSDDTFPMTFVSDDLNVKAENLTKGTDEKGRTTYTGTAKRTDVDVTFTVKAVVYGETTAQKLYMTMDNGSSLVVTVGEDPDYVAPVTYKNTLKVVRGTDTKAYENAEVSVLAKGENKYAVTIPSFTDMDATEGTIGKLTFEATGVEENGTLKLTATSATTTQEGGTGWDAAAFTASMDATVTGETLAGTFTVVYPNDATNYTYTLYYGVEPPTTPEAPKDVTVVEKYQADGTGFSHTINVDWDKQKIVASIDFSNGGDDKDILAMTTGDSFTAFQTSTYRTMHWYCNQTAKQISGFFAKDGAGNNNTGRIDVADCLAKFEISKAEGLKVNGEVKMTPTALEELLTGDPIIIGSGESPKFSKAYYNYIKVVSLDWKEPTEPEVTEVSNKTYTNNLRILDGETTVVEEAEANVNIVKYSDESYKVTLKNVNMLNKTQDLVFVGKALIEEAPTEATEPLTIIAKSDAATTEFFGEEMSATFEITEVSAEEIKMGFVLNNTSLEYQGEFNYTEEETPEVYTSNLHIYDAAAPETDLFQADQAKVEFLATATGEFKLTLKDVTLNEKKSDLVFTGTLPTPQPGGQDPLAEEGETTPAEPAMVLNATADEATATFLGTTSATAVFNVIMNDEAETENDAFALTFTITAGEKTLGGEFNYEKQDTPDEKYPVNFDKTAKSTHSSRALNSFSLQQTGKDKQTESVYASKAAYEDHTSKVFTVEAGSELTASFDYTGEWMHSFVYIDFDNDGQFSYKEGQWDQAGTDLVAFSFYSLDSNPKNDTSGYNSVGDELTGDARNTYVAPSFKAPAKAGEYRIRFKFDWNCILPGGSSSILSDGGGVWDATLKVVEPVVDGISSINAEVANGETQLFTVNGVKLNKLQKGLNIVRTADGKVKKVLVK
;
A
#
# COMPACT_ATOMS: atom_id res chain seq x y z
N MET A 1 -21.36 -18.87 20.20
CA MET A 1 -21.15 -19.94 19.19
C MET A 1 -19.92 -19.54 18.38
N LYS A 2 -18.72 -19.75 18.90
CA LYS A 2 -17.95 -21.01 18.81
C LYS A 2 -17.90 -21.55 17.37
N LYS A 3 -16.70 -21.42 16.78
CA LYS A 3 -15.95 -22.50 16.13
C LYS A 3 -16.76 -23.31 15.11
N ILE A 4 -16.65 -22.96 13.83
CA ILE A 4 -16.64 -23.91 12.67
C ILE A 4 -16.39 -23.20 11.30
N LEU A 5 -15.86 -21.96 11.24
CA LEU A 5 -15.43 -21.40 9.93
C LEU A 5 -14.04 -20.74 9.87
N SER A 6 -13.21 -20.83 10.93
CA SER A 6 -11.82 -20.35 10.90
C SER A 6 -10.79 -21.46 10.62
N LEU A 7 -11.11 -22.41 9.74
CA LEU A 7 -10.20 -23.50 9.35
C LEU A 7 -9.92 -23.59 7.85
N LEU A 8 -10.20 -22.53 7.09
CA LEU A 8 -9.91 -22.48 5.65
C LEU A 8 -9.25 -21.15 5.17
N SER A 9 -8.65 -20.37 6.07
CA SER A 9 -7.96 -19.11 5.72
C SER A 9 -6.43 -19.17 5.89
N MET A 10 -5.84 -20.36 5.85
CA MET A 10 -4.39 -20.56 5.98
C MET A 10 -3.86 -21.55 4.93
N LEU A 11 -4.26 -21.42 3.66
CA LEU A 11 -3.50 -21.90 2.50
C LEU A 11 -4.13 -21.40 1.18
N MET A 12 -3.77 -20.21 0.70
CA MET A 12 -3.86 -19.87 -0.72
C MET A 12 -2.68 -18.98 -1.10
N ILE A 13 -1.53 -19.62 -1.29
CA ILE A 13 -0.55 -19.16 -2.27
C ILE A 13 -1.27 -19.25 -3.62
N THR A 14 -1.34 -18.14 -4.33
CA THR A 14 -1.78 -18.04 -5.72
C THR A 14 -0.90 -18.92 -6.61
N VAL A 15 -1.32 -20.16 -6.86
CA VAL A 15 -0.88 -20.92 -8.03
C VAL A 15 -2.03 -20.85 -9.03
N THR A 16 -2.03 -19.83 -9.89
CA THR A 16 -2.74 -19.91 -11.15
C THR A 16 -2.13 -21.08 -11.93
N ALA A 17 -2.90 -22.17 -12.06
CA ALA A 17 -2.52 -23.30 -12.86
C ALA A 17 -2.33 -22.84 -14.32
N PHE A 18 -1.07 -22.68 -14.75
CA PHE A 18 -0.73 -22.61 -16.16
C PHE A 18 -1.15 -23.94 -16.80
N ALA A 19 -1.75 -23.90 -17.99
CA ALA A 19 -1.98 -25.13 -18.74
C ALA A 19 -0.63 -25.80 -19.01
N THR A 20 -0.35 -26.90 -18.32
CA THR A 20 0.90 -27.66 -18.49
C THR A 20 0.89 -28.50 -19.75
N SER A 21 -0.24 -28.64 -20.45
CA SER A 21 -0.42 -29.46 -21.65
C SER A 21 -1.28 -28.73 -22.70
N TYR A 22 -0.84 -28.80 -23.96
CA TYR A 22 -1.46 -28.20 -25.14
C TYR A 22 -1.73 -29.29 -26.18
N THR A 23 -2.84 -29.17 -26.91
CA THR A 23 -3.20 -30.08 -28.00
C THR A 23 -3.40 -29.31 -29.30
N ASP A 24 -2.59 -29.62 -30.31
CA ASP A 24 -2.66 -29.04 -31.65
C ASP A 24 -1.94 -29.98 -32.66
N LYS A 25 -1.84 -29.60 -33.93
CA LYS A 25 -1.04 -30.34 -34.90
C LYS A 25 0.43 -30.35 -34.47
N LEU A 26 0.99 -31.55 -34.30
CA LEU A 26 2.41 -31.78 -34.05
C LEU A 26 3.00 -32.57 -35.21
N THR A 27 4.07 -32.05 -35.80
CA THR A 27 4.73 -32.67 -36.94
C THR A 27 6.17 -32.99 -36.57
N TYR A 28 6.58 -34.25 -36.71
CA TYR A 28 7.96 -34.68 -36.59
C TYR A 28 8.56 -34.91 -37.96
N LYS A 29 9.82 -34.53 -38.15
CA LYS A 29 10.53 -34.78 -39.39
C LYS A 29 11.97 -35.21 -39.15
N LEU A 30 12.35 -36.32 -39.78
CA LEU A 30 13.69 -36.90 -39.72
C LEU A 30 14.28 -36.98 -41.13
N THR A 31 15.50 -36.47 -41.30
CA THR A 31 16.18 -36.46 -42.60
C THR A 31 17.28 -37.52 -42.66
N VAL A 32 17.01 -38.66 -43.28
CA VAL A 32 18.00 -39.75 -43.49
C VAL A 32 18.57 -39.71 -44.92
N PHE A 33 17.69 -39.58 -45.93
CA PHE A 33 18.01 -39.38 -47.36
C PHE A 33 16.97 -38.49 -48.08
N THR A 34 15.69 -38.70 -47.77
CA THR A 34 14.56 -37.81 -48.04
C THR A 34 13.96 -37.37 -46.69
N ALA A 35 13.21 -36.28 -46.66
CA ALA A 35 12.50 -35.87 -45.45
C ALA A 35 11.39 -36.89 -45.14
N LEU A 36 11.47 -37.54 -43.98
CA LEU A 36 10.44 -38.43 -43.46
C LEU A 36 9.60 -37.62 -42.48
N THR A 37 8.29 -37.58 -42.68
CA THR A 37 7.39 -36.73 -41.90
C THR A 37 6.30 -37.57 -41.24
N LYS A 38 6.08 -37.34 -39.95
CA LYS A 38 4.99 -37.91 -39.16
C LYS A 38 4.13 -36.78 -38.61
N ASP A 39 2.88 -36.75 -39.03
CA ASP A 39 1.89 -35.78 -38.57
C ASP A 39 1.00 -36.41 -37.49
N LEU A 40 0.86 -35.72 -36.37
CA LEU A 40 -0.13 -35.98 -35.33
C LEU A 40 -1.14 -34.81 -35.35
N PRO A 41 -2.36 -35.02 -35.89
CA PRO A 41 -3.36 -33.94 -36.01
C PRO A 41 -3.83 -33.38 -34.66
N ALA A 42 -3.68 -34.14 -33.58
CA ALA A 42 -3.93 -33.75 -32.20
C ALA A 42 -2.77 -34.25 -31.33
N GLY A 43 -1.55 -33.80 -31.65
CA GLY A 43 -0.38 -34.07 -30.86
C GLY A 43 -0.39 -33.29 -29.55
N GLU A 44 0.42 -33.72 -28.59
CA GLU A 44 0.48 -33.12 -27.26
C GLU A 44 1.85 -32.50 -27.02
N LEU A 45 1.86 -31.24 -26.59
CA LEU A 45 3.04 -30.54 -26.10
C LEU A 45 2.81 -30.18 -24.64
N THR A 46 3.73 -30.55 -23.75
CA THR A 46 3.69 -30.08 -22.35
C THR A 46 4.79 -29.05 -22.09
N ILE A 47 4.45 -28.04 -21.30
CA ILE A 47 5.36 -26.98 -20.85
C ILE A 47 5.20 -26.85 -19.34
N GLU A 48 6.21 -27.29 -18.61
CA GLU A 48 6.16 -27.39 -17.14
C GLU A 48 7.22 -26.48 -16.51
N PRO A 49 6.91 -25.75 -15.42
CA PRO A 49 7.91 -24.96 -14.72
C PRO A 49 9.06 -25.83 -14.19
N TYR A 50 10.28 -25.31 -14.29
CA TYR A 50 11.52 -25.88 -13.78
C TYR A 50 12.24 -24.80 -12.96
N GLY A 51 11.99 -24.74 -11.64
CA GLY A 51 12.48 -23.64 -10.79
C GLY A 51 11.63 -22.36 -10.89
N THR A 52 12.22 -21.19 -10.65
CA THR A 52 11.52 -19.89 -10.56
C THR A 52 11.25 -19.20 -11.90
N SER A 53 12.06 -19.45 -12.94
CA SER A 53 11.95 -18.77 -14.26
C SER A 53 12.18 -19.66 -15.50
N ASN A 54 12.51 -20.94 -15.31
CA ASN A 54 12.83 -21.87 -16.41
C ASN A 54 11.72 -22.91 -16.60
N TYR A 55 11.78 -23.65 -17.71
CA TYR A 55 10.75 -24.59 -18.13
C TYR A 55 11.32 -25.92 -18.63
N THR A 56 10.49 -26.96 -18.63
CA THR A 56 10.69 -28.22 -19.35
C THR A 56 9.64 -28.32 -20.47
N VAL A 57 10.09 -28.44 -21.72
CA VAL A 57 9.24 -28.52 -22.91
C VAL A 57 9.30 -29.93 -23.46
N THR A 58 8.14 -30.60 -23.58
CA THR A 58 8.06 -32.00 -24.00
C THR A 58 7.08 -32.20 -25.15
N ALA A 59 7.57 -32.66 -26.30
CA ALA A 59 6.74 -33.05 -27.44
C ALA A 59 6.53 -34.57 -27.44
N LYS A 60 5.26 -35.02 -27.36
CA LYS A 60 4.91 -36.43 -27.18
C LYS A 60 4.51 -37.15 -28.47
N GLY A 61 4.77 -38.46 -28.51
CA GLY A 61 4.24 -39.35 -29.55
C GLY A 61 5.15 -39.46 -30.78
N CYS A 62 6.47 -39.35 -30.61
CA CYS A 62 7.44 -39.46 -31.68
C CYS A 62 7.68 -40.92 -32.10
N ASP A 63 6.68 -41.54 -32.73
CA ASP A 63 6.80 -42.88 -33.30
C ASP A 63 7.21 -42.84 -34.78
N LEU A 64 8.49 -43.15 -35.04
CA LEU A 64 9.08 -43.23 -36.36
C LEU A 64 9.34 -44.68 -36.79
N SER A 65 8.64 -45.65 -36.19
CA SER A 65 8.78 -47.07 -36.53
C SER A 65 8.41 -47.38 -37.98
N ASP A 66 7.48 -46.62 -38.57
CA ASP A 66 7.11 -46.68 -39.99
C ASP A 66 8.29 -46.39 -40.93
N PHE A 67 9.41 -45.87 -40.39
CA PHE A 67 10.59 -45.46 -41.14
C PHE A 67 11.89 -46.14 -40.69
N ASP A 68 11.80 -47.30 -40.03
CA ASP A 68 12.95 -48.05 -39.47
C ASP A 68 13.81 -47.25 -38.46
N ALA A 69 13.29 -46.13 -37.92
CA ALA A 69 13.97 -45.30 -36.92
C ALA A 69 13.55 -45.64 -35.47
N GLY A 70 12.47 -46.42 -35.31
CA GLY A 70 11.91 -46.85 -34.03
C GLY A 70 11.02 -45.79 -33.36
N ASN A 71 10.35 -46.18 -32.28
CA ASN A 71 9.57 -45.27 -31.45
C ASN A 71 10.49 -44.54 -30.45
N TRP A 72 10.50 -43.21 -30.50
CA TRP A 72 11.35 -42.36 -29.67
C TRP A 72 10.63 -41.86 -28.41
N ASP A 73 9.34 -42.16 -28.30
CA ASP A 73 8.40 -41.75 -27.25
C ASP A 73 8.24 -40.22 -27.19
N GLU A 74 9.03 -39.53 -26.38
CA GLU A 74 8.93 -38.08 -26.16
C GLU A 74 10.28 -37.40 -26.43
N ILE A 75 10.23 -36.17 -26.93
CA ILE A 75 11.39 -35.29 -27.09
C ILE A 75 11.31 -34.21 -26.02
N VAL A 76 12.31 -34.14 -25.13
CA VAL A 76 12.31 -33.29 -23.94
C VAL A 76 13.47 -32.29 -24.01
N CYS A 77 13.16 -31.00 -23.85
CA CYS A 77 14.13 -29.93 -23.60
C CYS A 77 13.98 -29.46 -22.15
N LYS A 78 15.02 -29.61 -21.33
CA LYS A 78 14.99 -29.25 -19.90
C LYS A 78 15.71 -27.95 -19.62
N ASP A 79 15.31 -27.29 -18.54
CA ASP A 79 15.96 -26.11 -17.98
C ASP A 79 16.10 -24.96 -18.98
N VAL A 80 15.02 -24.70 -19.73
CA VAL A 80 14.99 -23.66 -20.76
C VAL A 80 14.38 -22.36 -20.20
N ALA A 81 15.15 -21.28 -20.20
CA ALA A 81 14.71 -19.97 -19.71
C ALA A 81 13.71 -19.31 -20.66
N GLY A 82 12.66 -18.69 -20.13
CA GLY A 82 11.65 -17.98 -20.91
C GLY A 82 11.38 -16.56 -20.40
N THR A 83 11.13 -15.63 -21.31
CA THR A 83 10.78 -14.23 -21.00
C THR A 83 9.30 -14.02 -21.27
N LYS A 84 8.57 -13.42 -20.32
CA LYS A 84 7.14 -13.12 -20.45
C LYS A 84 6.94 -11.66 -20.83
N ASP A 85 6.12 -11.41 -21.85
CA ASP A 85 5.75 -10.06 -22.28
C ASP A 85 4.52 -9.51 -21.53
N ALA A 86 4.19 -8.24 -21.80
CA ALA A 86 3.04 -7.55 -21.20
C ALA A 86 1.67 -8.15 -21.61
N ASN A 87 1.62 -8.93 -22.69
CA ASN A 87 0.41 -9.62 -23.15
C ASN A 87 0.24 -11.01 -22.50
N GLY A 88 1.17 -11.40 -21.62
CA GLY A 88 1.14 -12.68 -20.92
C GLY A 88 1.65 -13.86 -21.77
N VAL A 89 2.29 -13.60 -22.92
CA VAL A 89 2.96 -14.61 -23.74
C VAL A 89 4.38 -14.80 -23.24
N THR A 90 4.75 -16.06 -23.00
CA THR A 90 6.12 -16.44 -22.66
C THR A 90 6.83 -16.97 -23.90
N THR A 91 7.99 -16.40 -24.21
CA THR A 91 8.84 -16.79 -25.34
C THR A 91 10.14 -17.41 -24.84
N ILE A 92 10.53 -18.53 -25.43
CA ILE A 92 11.80 -19.24 -25.22
C ILE A 92 12.50 -19.29 -26.56
N THR A 93 13.66 -18.68 -26.69
CA THR A 93 14.52 -18.78 -27.88
C THR A 93 15.92 -19.14 -27.43
N LEU A 94 16.35 -20.36 -27.72
CA LEU A 94 17.63 -20.89 -27.26
C LEU A 94 18.38 -21.60 -28.39
N ASP A 95 19.65 -21.24 -28.53
CA ASP A 95 20.63 -22.01 -29.29
C ASP A 95 21.33 -23.01 -28.35
N ASN A 96 21.44 -24.26 -28.78
CA ASN A 96 22.03 -25.40 -28.07
C ASN A 96 21.37 -25.82 -26.73
N PRO A 97 20.03 -25.87 -26.59
CA PRO A 97 19.39 -26.39 -25.38
C PRO A 97 19.70 -27.86 -25.17
N TYR A 98 19.80 -28.29 -23.90
CA TYR A 98 19.91 -29.71 -23.57
C TYR A 98 18.59 -30.42 -23.89
N ALA A 99 18.61 -31.25 -24.93
CA ALA A 99 17.46 -32.00 -25.41
C ALA A 99 17.78 -33.48 -25.56
N TYR A 100 16.83 -34.36 -25.23
CA TYR A 100 16.99 -35.80 -25.35
C TYR A 100 15.66 -36.49 -25.67
N ARG A 101 15.72 -37.73 -26.18
CA ARG A 101 14.53 -38.58 -26.37
C ARG A 101 14.34 -39.51 -25.18
N THR A 102 13.11 -39.75 -24.75
CA THR A 102 12.83 -40.51 -23.52
C THR A 102 12.93 -42.03 -23.67
N SER A 103 12.77 -42.55 -24.89
CA SER A 103 12.92 -43.99 -25.18
C SER A 103 14.23 -44.62 -24.69
N ASP A 104 15.34 -43.87 -24.72
CA ASP A 104 16.66 -44.35 -24.26
C ASP A 104 17.56 -43.26 -23.65
N ASN A 105 17.02 -42.06 -23.39
CA ASN A 105 17.73 -40.88 -22.87
C ASN A 105 18.92 -40.41 -23.72
N THR A 106 18.97 -40.75 -25.01
CA THR A 106 20.01 -40.24 -25.90
C THR A 106 19.81 -38.75 -26.17
N ALA A 107 20.86 -37.96 -25.97
CA ALA A 107 20.86 -36.51 -26.18
C ALA A 107 21.06 -36.13 -27.65
N PHE A 108 20.40 -35.05 -28.07
CA PHE A 108 20.59 -34.41 -29.37
C PHE A 108 21.84 -33.53 -29.37
N THR A 109 22.38 -33.26 -30.56
CA THR A 109 23.46 -32.30 -30.81
C THR A 109 23.01 -31.25 -31.81
N ASP A 110 23.67 -30.09 -31.88
CA ASP A 110 23.30 -28.98 -32.78
C ASP A 110 21.83 -28.56 -32.63
N THR A 111 21.38 -28.34 -31.40
CA THR A 111 19.98 -28.12 -31.06
C THR A 111 19.58 -26.64 -31.14
N LYS A 112 18.32 -26.38 -31.49
CA LYS A 112 17.68 -25.07 -31.38
C LYS A 112 16.25 -25.24 -30.93
N LEU A 113 15.77 -24.33 -30.09
CA LEU A 113 14.39 -24.33 -29.62
C LEU A 113 13.80 -22.93 -29.68
N VAL A 114 12.62 -22.82 -30.29
CA VAL A 114 11.75 -21.66 -30.24
C VAL A 114 10.40 -22.10 -29.68
N VAL A 115 9.93 -21.48 -28.60
CA VAL A 115 8.61 -21.71 -28.03
C VAL A 115 7.94 -20.38 -27.75
N LYS A 116 6.66 -20.26 -28.08
CA LYS A 116 5.78 -19.19 -27.61
C LYS A 116 4.54 -19.79 -27.00
N PHE A 117 4.19 -19.42 -25.78
CA PHE A 117 3.00 -19.97 -25.13
C PHE A 117 2.32 -18.99 -24.18
N ASN A 118 1.02 -19.16 -24.00
CA ASN A 118 0.22 -18.50 -22.98
C ASN A 118 -0.75 -19.52 -22.36
N GLY A 119 -1.70 -19.08 -21.53
CA GLY A 119 -2.64 -20.00 -20.86
C GLY A 119 -3.56 -20.82 -21.79
N THR A 120 -3.61 -20.53 -23.09
CA THR A 120 -4.56 -21.14 -24.05
C THR A 120 -3.94 -21.67 -25.33
N LYS A 121 -2.75 -21.21 -25.72
CA LYS A 121 -2.08 -21.57 -26.98
C LYS A 121 -0.59 -21.76 -26.76
N ALA A 122 0.00 -22.70 -27.51
CA ALA A 122 1.43 -22.86 -27.61
C ALA A 122 1.87 -23.10 -29.06
N TYR A 123 3.04 -22.59 -29.41
CA TYR A 123 3.81 -22.89 -30.60
C TYR A 123 5.18 -23.35 -30.15
N ALA A 124 5.70 -24.41 -30.76
CA ALA A 124 7.06 -24.86 -30.51
C ALA A 124 7.69 -25.36 -31.81
N HIS A 125 8.92 -24.93 -32.08
CA HIS A 125 9.77 -25.47 -33.12
C HIS A 125 11.12 -25.87 -32.53
N PHE A 126 11.52 -27.11 -32.79
CA PHE A 126 12.79 -27.67 -32.37
C PHE A 126 13.56 -28.18 -33.57
N GLU A 127 14.86 -27.92 -33.58
CA GLU A 127 15.82 -28.52 -34.50
C GLU A 127 16.91 -29.23 -33.70
N GLY A 128 17.43 -30.33 -34.23
CA GLY A 128 18.57 -31.02 -33.64
C GLY A 128 19.13 -32.10 -34.57
N LYS A 129 20.24 -32.71 -34.18
CA LYS A 129 20.82 -33.88 -34.84
C LYS A 129 20.90 -35.06 -33.88
N MET A 130 20.61 -36.25 -34.41
CA MET A 130 20.66 -37.51 -33.68
C MET A 130 21.33 -38.60 -34.52
N LYS A 131 22.08 -39.50 -33.88
CA LYS A 131 22.66 -40.65 -34.59
C LYS A 131 21.57 -41.69 -34.88
N VAL A 132 21.22 -41.83 -36.15
CA VAL A 132 20.32 -42.89 -36.65
C VAL A 132 21.13 -43.75 -37.62
N MET A 133 21.16 -45.06 -37.39
CA MET A 133 22.01 -46.02 -38.15
C MET A 133 23.49 -45.57 -38.21
N TYR A 134 24.02 -45.11 -37.07
CA TYR A 134 25.42 -44.64 -36.90
C TYR A 134 25.79 -43.33 -37.62
N VAL A 135 24.84 -42.62 -38.25
CA VAL A 135 25.08 -41.32 -38.92
C VAL A 135 24.26 -40.22 -38.25
N ALA A 136 24.84 -39.05 -38.02
CA ALA A 136 24.12 -37.89 -37.49
C ALA A 136 23.12 -37.36 -38.54
N ARG A 137 21.83 -37.41 -38.21
CA ARG A 137 20.72 -37.01 -39.08
C ARG A 137 19.99 -35.82 -38.47
N ALA A 138 19.57 -34.88 -39.31
CA ALA A 138 18.77 -33.73 -38.88
C ALA A 138 17.35 -34.18 -38.52
N PHE A 139 16.87 -33.69 -37.39
CA PHE A 139 15.55 -33.94 -36.84
C PHE A 139 14.94 -32.59 -36.45
N GLU A 140 13.66 -32.42 -36.75
CA GLU A 140 12.90 -31.25 -36.34
C GLU A 140 11.49 -31.67 -35.89
N TYR A 141 10.89 -30.87 -35.01
CA TYR A 141 9.45 -30.92 -34.79
C TYR A 141 8.84 -29.52 -34.80
N THR A 142 7.57 -29.45 -35.20
CA THR A 142 6.77 -28.22 -35.14
C THR A 142 5.40 -28.52 -34.54
N PHE A 143 5.07 -27.81 -33.47
CA PHE A 143 3.80 -27.84 -32.77
C PHE A 143 3.05 -26.53 -32.99
N GLY A 144 1.79 -26.59 -33.44
CA GLY A 144 0.94 -25.42 -33.62
C GLY A 144 1.42 -24.42 -34.69
N VAL A 145 0.89 -23.20 -34.66
CA VAL A 145 1.24 -22.10 -35.59
C VAL A 145 1.78 -20.89 -34.82
N ASP A 146 2.87 -20.29 -35.31
CA ASP A 146 3.54 -19.12 -34.70
C ASP A 146 2.75 -17.80 -34.85
N GLU A 147 1.70 -17.80 -35.67
CA GLU A 147 0.83 -16.64 -35.87
C GLU A 147 -0.20 -16.50 -34.74
N GLY A 148 -0.57 -15.26 -34.37
CA GLY A 148 -1.64 -14.99 -33.40
C GLY A 148 -1.21 -15.02 -31.93
N PHE A 149 0.10 -14.90 -31.65
CA PHE A 149 0.61 -14.51 -30.34
C PHE A 149 0.69 -12.99 -30.17
N ASP A 150 0.71 -12.24 -31.28
CA ASP A 150 0.70 -10.78 -31.27
C ASP A 150 -0.73 -10.25 -31.17
N GLY A 151 -0.97 -9.41 -30.16
CA GLY A 151 -2.13 -8.53 -30.13
C GLY A 151 -2.03 -7.50 -31.25
N GLY A 152 -2.51 -7.88 -32.44
CA GLY A 152 -2.80 -7.00 -33.59
C GLY A 152 -1.82 -5.86 -33.86
N GLY A 153 -0.80 -6.09 -34.69
CA GLY A 153 0.05 -5.03 -35.21
C GLY A 153 1.26 -5.59 -35.97
N SER A 154 1.14 -5.70 -37.29
CA SER A 154 2.21 -6.14 -38.19
C SER A 154 3.24 -5.03 -38.41
N THR A 155 4.50 -5.29 -38.08
CA THR A 155 5.67 -4.72 -38.78
C THR A 155 6.65 -5.85 -39.08
N GLY A 156 6.89 -6.07 -40.38
CA GLY A 156 7.69 -7.17 -40.88
C GLY A 156 9.19 -6.89 -40.94
N GLY A 157 9.97 -7.97 -41.15
CA GLY A 157 11.33 -7.92 -41.67
C GLY A 157 12.04 -9.28 -41.62
N GLY A 158 12.28 -9.90 -42.78
CA GLY A 158 13.20 -11.03 -42.93
C GLY A 158 12.90 -11.96 -44.12
N GLU A 159 13.60 -11.76 -45.23
CA GLU A 159 13.42 -12.38 -46.55
C GLU A 159 13.56 -13.92 -46.61
N THR A 160 12.84 -14.55 -47.55
CA THR A 160 13.41 -15.19 -48.77
C THR A 160 12.35 -16.01 -49.52
N GLY A 161 12.06 -15.65 -50.78
CA GLY A 161 11.22 -16.47 -51.68
C GLY A 161 10.66 -15.65 -52.84
N GLY A 162 11.34 -15.67 -53.98
CA GLY A 162 11.11 -14.76 -55.10
C GLY A 162 9.85 -15.01 -55.93
N GLU A 163 9.27 -13.90 -56.37
CA GLU A 163 8.77 -13.68 -57.74
C GLU A 163 9.23 -12.28 -58.15
N ASP A 164 9.53 -12.06 -59.44
CA ASP A 164 10.11 -10.83 -59.99
C ASP A 164 9.30 -9.57 -59.61
N LYS A 165 9.62 -8.95 -58.46
CA LYS A 165 9.08 -7.64 -58.04
C LYS A 165 9.92 -6.55 -58.70
N PRO A 166 9.34 -5.68 -59.55
CA PRO A 166 10.08 -4.55 -60.14
C PRO A 166 10.63 -3.63 -59.03
N ALA A 167 11.74 -2.94 -59.31
CA ALA A 167 12.37 -2.01 -58.38
C ALA A 167 11.35 -0.97 -57.85
N ALA A 168 11.38 -0.70 -56.54
CA ALA A 168 10.50 0.28 -55.92
C ALA A 168 10.71 1.67 -56.52
N PHE A 169 9.62 2.31 -56.96
CA PHE A 169 9.63 3.66 -57.51
C PHE A 169 8.96 4.63 -56.52
N GLU A 170 9.67 5.70 -56.17
CA GLU A 170 9.16 6.78 -55.31
C GLU A 170 9.72 8.14 -55.75
N LYS A 171 8.83 9.13 -55.78
CA LYS A 171 9.17 10.56 -55.80
C LYS A 171 8.40 11.25 -54.70
N VAL A 172 9.08 12.11 -53.93
CA VAL A 172 8.53 12.89 -52.83
C VAL A 172 8.92 14.35 -52.99
N ASP A 173 8.05 15.25 -52.51
CA ASP A 173 8.29 16.70 -52.42
C ASP A 173 8.76 17.35 -53.73
N PHE A 174 8.28 16.87 -54.88
CA PHE A 174 8.65 17.40 -56.17
C PHE A 174 7.72 18.54 -56.58
N VAL A 175 8.26 19.72 -56.90
CA VAL A 175 7.47 20.87 -57.37
C VAL A 175 7.68 21.04 -58.86
N GLY A 176 6.60 21.02 -59.65
CA GLY A 176 6.65 21.34 -61.07
C GLY A 176 7.04 22.81 -61.29
N ASP A 177 7.94 23.09 -62.22
CA ASP A 177 8.40 24.44 -62.54
C ASP A 177 7.71 25.05 -63.78
N GLY A 178 6.70 24.36 -64.33
CA GLY A 178 6.05 24.73 -65.58
C GLY A 178 6.82 24.28 -66.83
N THR A 179 7.77 23.35 -66.70
CA THR A 179 8.41 22.63 -67.80
C THR A 179 8.03 21.14 -67.82
N ASN A 180 8.33 20.42 -68.91
CA ASN A 180 8.03 18.99 -69.01
C ASN A 180 9.00 18.18 -68.13
N PHE A 181 8.47 17.29 -67.31
CA PHE A 181 9.22 16.17 -66.74
C PHE A 181 8.70 14.83 -67.25
N ASN A 182 9.51 13.79 -67.14
CA ASN A 182 9.13 12.43 -67.50
C ASN A 182 9.86 11.43 -66.57
N TRP A 183 9.11 10.65 -65.82
CA TRP A 183 9.60 9.60 -64.94
C TRP A 183 9.17 8.23 -65.43
N SER A 184 10.12 7.32 -65.56
CA SER A 184 9.84 5.93 -65.90
C SER A 184 9.56 5.13 -64.63
N ILE A 185 8.39 4.51 -64.57
CA ILE A 185 7.81 3.85 -63.39
C ILE A 185 7.57 2.37 -63.71
N PRO A 186 8.46 1.46 -63.28
CA PRO A 186 8.21 0.02 -63.34
C PRO A 186 7.06 -0.36 -62.41
N VAL A 187 6.14 -1.21 -62.86
CA VAL A 187 4.97 -1.62 -62.07
C VAL A 187 4.47 -3.01 -62.45
N ASN A 188 4.24 -3.86 -61.44
CA ASN A 188 3.52 -5.11 -61.60
C ASN A 188 2.06 -4.92 -61.16
N TRP A 189 1.16 -4.65 -62.10
CA TRP A 189 -0.25 -4.37 -61.80
C TRP A 189 -1.03 -5.53 -61.14
N ASP A 190 -0.46 -6.75 -61.13
CA ASP A 190 -1.07 -7.91 -60.48
C ASP A 190 -0.76 -7.97 -58.97
N THR A 191 0.28 -7.28 -58.49
CA THR A 191 0.61 -7.20 -57.06
C THR A 191 0.69 -5.77 -56.52
N GLN A 192 0.74 -4.77 -57.41
CA GLN A 192 0.98 -3.37 -57.07
C GLN A 192 -0.06 -2.41 -57.67
N LYS A 193 -0.04 -1.17 -57.19
CA LYS A 193 -0.80 -0.01 -57.67
C LYS A 193 0.09 1.25 -57.63
N ILE A 194 -0.29 2.29 -58.36
CA ILE A 194 0.37 3.61 -58.27
C ILE A 194 -0.49 4.53 -57.42
N VAL A 195 0.10 5.18 -56.44
CA VAL A 195 -0.56 6.18 -55.57
C VAL A 195 0.14 7.52 -55.66
N MET A 196 -0.63 8.61 -55.64
CA MET A 196 -0.10 9.98 -55.70
C MET A 196 -0.82 10.90 -54.73
N SER A 197 -0.09 11.83 -54.13
CA SER A 197 -0.62 12.97 -53.38
C SER A 197 -0.11 14.25 -54.03
N ILE A 198 -1.01 15.04 -54.61
CA ILE A 198 -0.65 16.22 -55.41
C ILE A 198 -1.38 17.43 -54.87
N ASP A 199 -0.67 18.50 -54.56
CA ASP A 199 -1.20 19.82 -54.26
C ASP A 199 -1.23 20.66 -55.56
N PRO A 200 -2.42 20.94 -56.12
CA PRO A 200 -2.57 21.74 -57.33
C PRO A 200 -2.53 23.26 -57.10
N SER A 201 -2.37 23.76 -55.87
CA SER A 201 -2.49 25.18 -55.53
C SER A 201 -1.44 26.08 -56.19
N THR A 202 -0.29 25.52 -56.54
CA THR A 202 0.80 26.20 -57.24
C THR A 202 0.55 26.33 -58.75
N CYS A 203 -0.49 25.69 -59.28
CA CYS A 203 -0.93 25.82 -60.67
C CYS A 203 -1.61 27.18 -60.91
N THR A 204 -1.12 27.93 -61.91
CA THR A 204 -1.57 29.29 -62.27
C THR A 204 -1.91 29.45 -63.76
N GLY A 205 -1.77 28.39 -64.56
CA GLY A 205 -2.04 28.40 -66.01
C GLY A 205 -3.53 28.30 -66.38
N ALA A 206 -3.84 28.54 -67.66
CA ALA A 206 -5.22 28.49 -68.15
C ALA A 206 -5.75 27.05 -68.31
N CYS A 207 -4.87 26.06 -68.43
CA CYS A 207 -5.18 24.65 -68.22
C CYS A 207 -3.85 23.92 -68.03
N GLU A 208 -3.59 23.45 -66.81
CA GLU A 208 -2.33 22.76 -66.50
C GLU A 208 -2.54 21.25 -66.46
N ASP A 209 -1.75 20.55 -67.28
CA ASP A 209 -1.66 19.09 -67.32
C ASP A 209 -0.85 18.62 -66.11
N ILE A 210 -1.54 18.08 -65.10
CA ILE A 210 -0.95 17.68 -63.82
C ILE A 210 -0.61 16.18 -63.75
N ILE A 211 -1.18 15.34 -64.62
CA ILE A 211 -0.80 13.93 -64.76
C ILE A 211 -0.94 13.52 -66.22
N GLY A 212 0.15 13.12 -66.86
CA GLY A 212 0.17 12.30 -68.08
C GLY A 212 0.81 10.95 -67.80
N LEU A 213 0.03 9.87 -67.76
CA LEU A 213 0.47 8.52 -67.35
C LEU A 213 0.16 7.48 -68.44
N GLY A 214 1.20 6.97 -69.11
CA GLY A 214 1.06 6.03 -70.23
C GLY A 214 2.42 5.58 -70.79
N GLU A 215 2.44 4.88 -71.93
CA GLU A 215 3.70 4.52 -72.60
C GLU A 215 4.48 5.80 -73.00
N VAL A 216 3.75 6.83 -73.42
CA VAL A 216 4.27 8.18 -73.67
C VAL A 216 3.39 9.18 -72.93
N ALA A 217 3.92 9.81 -71.89
CA ALA A 217 3.20 10.71 -70.99
C ALA A 217 2.48 11.88 -71.70
N THR A 218 2.94 12.30 -72.89
CA THR A 218 2.36 13.41 -73.66
C THR A 218 1.48 12.97 -74.83
N ALA A 219 1.32 11.66 -75.08
CA ALA A 219 0.48 11.15 -76.15
C ALA A 219 -0.99 11.16 -75.74
N TRP A 220 -1.91 11.54 -76.63
CA TRP A 220 -3.36 11.54 -76.35
C TRP A 220 -3.94 10.13 -76.20
N ASP A 221 -3.47 9.20 -77.03
CA ASP A 221 -4.01 7.86 -77.11
C ASP A 221 -3.36 6.92 -76.08
N ASN A 222 -4.18 6.13 -75.39
CA ASN A 222 -3.80 5.14 -74.38
C ASN A 222 -2.99 5.69 -73.18
N THR A 223 -3.12 6.98 -72.91
CA THR A 223 -2.48 7.68 -71.79
C THR A 223 -3.55 8.35 -70.94
N LEU A 224 -3.43 8.23 -69.62
CA LEU A 224 -4.27 8.95 -68.67
C LEU A 224 -3.79 10.39 -68.55
N HIS A 225 -4.68 11.34 -68.85
CA HIS A 225 -4.44 12.75 -68.67
C HIS A 225 -5.32 13.31 -67.55
N LEU A 226 -4.78 14.12 -66.66
CA LEU A 226 -5.53 14.88 -65.66
C LEU A 226 -5.17 16.35 -65.75
N TYR A 227 -6.18 17.17 -66.00
CA TYR A 227 -6.05 18.60 -66.16
C TYR A 227 -6.65 19.36 -65.00
N ARG A 228 -5.99 20.44 -64.59
CA ARG A 228 -6.58 21.50 -63.77
C ARG A 228 -7.03 22.67 -64.64
N LYS A 229 -8.27 23.10 -64.47
CA LYS A 229 -8.88 24.23 -65.20
C LYS A 229 -8.77 25.55 -64.42
N PRO A 230 -9.00 26.71 -65.07
CA PRO A 230 -8.94 28.02 -64.41
C PRO A 230 -9.96 28.21 -63.30
N ASP A 231 -11.08 27.47 -63.38
CA ASP A 231 -12.17 27.54 -62.41
C ASP A 231 -11.93 26.66 -61.17
N GLY A 232 -10.75 26.04 -61.04
CA GLY A 232 -10.41 25.16 -59.93
C GLY A 232 -11.03 23.77 -60.03
N THR A 233 -11.58 23.38 -61.19
CA THR A 233 -12.06 22.00 -61.41
C THR A 233 -10.98 21.13 -62.06
N LEU A 234 -11.07 19.83 -61.83
CA LEU A 234 -10.24 18.80 -62.44
C LEU A 234 -11.01 18.07 -63.53
N GLN A 235 -10.32 17.66 -64.59
CA GLN A 235 -10.91 16.82 -65.62
C GLN A 235 -9.92 15.80 -66.17
N GLY A 236 -10.31 14.53 -66.13
CA GLY A 236 -9.50 13.41 -66.59
C GLY A 236 -9.95 12.86 -67.93
N TYR A 237 -9.00 12.37 -68.73
CA TYR A 237 -9.21 11.74 -70.03
C TYR A 237 -8.38 10.47 -70.17
N PHE A 238 -8.96 9.45 -70.82
CA PHE A 238 -8.24 8.28 -71.32
C PHE A 238 -8.82 7.85 -72.67
N ASN A 239 -8.17 8.25 -73.76
CA ASN A 239 -8.66 7.96 -75.11
C ASN A 239 -8.16 6.59 -75.61
N VAL A 240 -9.06 5.77 -76.14
CA VAL A 240 -8.70 4.50 -76.79
C VAL A 240 -8.96 4.62 -78.30
N PRO A 241 -7.93 4.49 -79.17
CA PRO A 241 -8.08 4.60 -80.63
C PRO A 241 -9.14 3.67 -81.19
N GLY A 242 -10.12 4.22 -81.91
CA GLY A 242 -11.25 3.46 -82.47
C GLY A 242 -12.28 2.97 -81.44
N GLY A 243 -12.12 3.32 -80.16
CA GLY A 243 -13.01 3.00 -79.05
C GLY A 243 -13.69 4.25 -78.45
N SER A 244 -13.85 4.29 -77.13
CA SER A 244 -14.46 5.40 -76.39
C SER A 244 -13.43 6.39 -75.88
N ASN A 245 -13.72 7.70 -75.98
CA ASN A 245 -12.98 8.75 -75.30
C ASN A 245 -13.49 8.86 -73.86
N ASN A 246 -12.83 8.18 -72.92
CA ASN A 246 -13.28 8.11 -71.53
C ASN A 246 -12.99 9.44 -70.83
N ASN A 247 -14.02 10.25 -70.65
CA ASN A 247 -13.96 11.57 -70.05
C ASN A 247 -14.68 11.55 -68.70
N THR A 248 -14.03 12.03 -67.64
CA THR A 248 -14.60 12.07 -66.29
C THR A 248 -15.71 13.11 -66.12
N ASN A 249 -15.84 14.04 -67.08
CA ASN A 249 -16.42 15.39 -66.91
C ASN A 249 -15.66 16.20 -65.82
N PRO A 250 -15.84 17.53 -65.76
CA PRO A 250 -15.25 18.33 -64.68
C PRO A 250 -15.75 17.86 -63.31
N PHE A 251 -14.84 17.79 -62.33
CA PHE A 251 -15.14 17.46 -60.94
C PHE A 251 -14.31 18.32 -59.99
N ASP A 252 -14.75 18.40 -58.73
CA ASP A 252 -14.15 19.30 -57.73
C ASP A 252 -12.71 18.89 -57.37
N GLU A 253 -11.84 19.89 -57.20
CA GLU A 253 -10.49 19.71 -56.68
C GLU A 253 -10.48 19.62 -55.14
N THR A 254 -9.49 18.90 -54.60
CA THR A 254 -9.13 18.96 -53.18
C THR A 254 -7.66 19.31 -53.06
N ASN A 255 -7.23 19.78 -51.90
CA ASN A 255 -5.82 20.01 -51.63
C ASN A 255 -5.36 19.27 -50.37
N PRO A 256 -4.52 18.22 -50.48
CA PRO A 256 -4.05 17.60 -51.73
C PRO A 256 -5.15 16.77 -52.43
N ILE A 257 -4.98 16.47 -53.72
CA ILE A 257 -5.67 15.36 -54.38
C ILE A 257 -4.94 14.05 -54.13
N LYS A 258 -5.69 13.01 -53.75
CA LYS A 258 -5.20 11.64 -53.60
C LYS A 258 -5.61 10.82 -54.80
N VAL A 259 -4.65 10.27 -55.53
CA VAL A 259 -4.87 9.49 -56.74
C VAL A 259 -4.44 8.05 -56.51
N GLU A 260 -5.29 7.09 -56.89
CA GLU A 260 -4.93 5.68 -57.04
C GLU A 260 -5.16 5.26 -58.51
N VAL A 261 -4.14 4.66 -59.13
CA VAL A 261 -4.28 3.96 -60.41
C VAL A 261 -4.01 2.48 -60.15
N SER A 262 -5.00 1.62 -60.40
CA SER A 262 -4.87 0.18 -60.14
C SER A 262 -5.68 -0.66 -61.13
N LYS A 263 -5.21 -1.88 -61.42
CA LYS A 263 -5.93 -2.85 -62.28
C LYS A 263 -7.25 -3.34 -61.64
N ALA A 264 -7.39 -3.16 -60.32
CA ALA A 264 -8.59 -3.50 -59.57
C ALA A 264 -9.70 -2.44 -59.72
N LYS A 265 -9.37 -1.15 -59.58
CA LYS A 265 -10.36 -0.07 -59.54
C LYS A 265 -10.36 0.80 -60.81
N GLY A 266 -9.20 1.05 -61.41
CA GLY A 266 -9.00 1.99 -62.52
C GLY A 266 -8.30 3.25 -62.05
N PHE A 267 -8.71 4.40 -62.54
CA PHE A 267 -8.29 5.72 -62.05
C PHE A 267 -9.27 6.23 -61.00
N VAL A 268 -8.77 6.40 -59.79
CA VAL A 268 -9.51 6.80 -58.59
C VAL A 268 -8.94 8.12 -58.09
N VAL A 269 -9.80 9.06 -57.73
CA VAL A 269 -9.41 10.32 -57.11
C VAL A 269 -10.23 10.51 -55.84
N ASN A 270 -9.56 10.68 -54.70
CA ASN A 270 -10.15 10.80 -53.36
C ASN A 270 -11.16 9.67 -53.07
N ASP A 271 -10.72 8.43 -53.25
CA ASP A 271 -11.50 7.19 -53.10
C ASP A 271 -12.71 7.04 -54.04
N VAL A 272 -12.92 7.97 -54.98
CA VAL A 272 -13.99 7.89 -55.99
C VAL A 272 -13.42 7.40 -57.32
N VAL A 273 -13.95 6.30 -57.85
CA VAL A 273 -13.59 5.79 -59.19
C VAL A 273 -14.04 6.78 -60.26
N LYS A 274 -13.09 7.37 -60.98
CA LYS A 274 -13.34 8.35 -62.05
C LYS A 274 -13.34 7.70 -63.43
N ILE A 275 -12.43 6.76 -63.69
CA ILE A 275 -12.44 5.92 -64.89
C ILE A 275 -12.23 4.47 -64.45
N PRO A 276 -13.17 3.54 -64.71
CA PRO A 276 -13.06 2.16 -64.24
C PRO A 276 -11.97 1.39 -64.99
N ALA A 277 -11.36 0.39 -64.34
CA ALA A 277 -10.22 -0.36 -64.89
C ALA A 277 -10.50 -0.99 -66.27
N SER A 278 -11.74 -1.42 -66.51
CA SER A 278 -12.18 -2.00 -67.80
C SER A 278 -12.00 -1.07 -69.00
N GLN A 279 -11.94 0.24 -68.78
CA GLN A 279 -11.79 1.27 -69.82
C GLN A 279 -10.32 1.70 -70.04
N MET A 280 -9.39 1.16 -69.24
CA MET A 280 -7.96 1.54 -69.27
C MET A 280 -7.05 0.34 -69.53
N SER A 281 -7.56 -0.69 -70.21
CA SER A 281 -6.86 -1.97 -70.43
C SER A 281 -5.50 -1.81 -71.14
N ALA A 282 -5.35 -0.82 -72.01
CA ALA A 282 -4.08 -0.52 -72.68
C ALA A 282 -2.99 -0.05 -71.70
N LEU A 283 -3.35 0.70 -70.65
CA LEU A 283 -2.41 1.14 -69.62
C LEU A 283 -1.92 -0.05 -68.77
N PHE A 284 -2.84 -0.93 -68.38
CA PHE A 284 -2.52 -2.10 -67.53
C PHE A 284 -1.82 -3.24 -68.28
N ALA A 285 -1.65 -3.14 -69.59
CA ALA A 285 -0.83 -4.04 -70.38
C ALA A 285 0.68 -3.70 -70.30
N LEU A 286 1.02 -2.50 -69.80
CA LEU A 286 2.40 -2.04 -69.68
C LEU A 286 3.04 -2.51 -68.37
N SER A 287 4.26 -3.03 -68.43
CA SER A 287 5.09 -3.35 -67.25
C SER A 287 5.90 -2.16 -66.73
N THR A 288 5.98 -1.10 -67.53
CA THR A 288 6.59 0.19 -67.18
C THR A 288 5.74 1.30 -67.80
N VAL A 289 5.32 2.27 -66.99
CA VAL A 289 4.61 3.46 -67.45
C VAL A 289 5.50 4.68 -67.30
N ASN A 290 5.29 5.69 -68.14
CA ASN A 290 5.92 6.98 -68.01
C ASN A 290 4.92 7.99 -67.43
N MET A 291 5.31 8.67 -66.37
CA MET A 291 4.56 9.79 -65.79
C MET A 291 5.23 11.10 -66.13
N GLY A 292 4.49 12.03 -66.70
CA GLY A 292 4.98 13.36 -67.04
C GLY A 292 3.85 14.35 -67.19
N THR A 293 4.15 15.47 -67.85
CA THR A 293 3.19 16.56 -68.11
C THR A 293 3.50 17.19 -69.46
N GLY A 294 2.49 17.82 -70.08
CA GLY A 294 2.66 18.68 -71.24
C GLY A 294 2.03 18.15 -72.53
N GLU A 295 0.81 17.62 -72.46
CA GLU A 295 0.04 17.22 -73.64
C GLU A 295 -0.30 18.42 -74.56
N GLY A 296 0.08 18.32 -75.83
CA GLY A 296 -0.30 19.28 -76.87
C GLY A 296 0.09 20.75 -76.56
N ALA A 297 -0.88 21.65 -76.71
CA ALA A 297 -0.71 23.09 -76.47
C ALA A 297 -1.02 23.52 -75.02
N ASN A 298 -1.34 22.58 -74.12
CA ASN A 298 -1.69 22.88 -72.73
C ASN A 298 -0.47 23.32 -71.90
N ASP A 299 -0.75 24.04 -70.81
CA ASP A 299 0.27 24.47 -69.87
C ASP A 299 0.78 23.26 -69.07
N LYS A 300 2.05 23.32 -68.66
CA LYS A 300 2.73 22.22 -67.98
C LYS A 300 2.55 22.42 -66.48
N SER A 301 2.46 21.32 -65.74
CA SER A 301 2.20 21.38 -64.30
C SER A 301 3.17 22.26 -63.55
N ARG A 302 2.62 23.08 -62.66
CA ARG A 302 3.33 23.71 -61.54
C ARG A 302 2.95 23.08 -60.20
N ALA A 303 2.17 22.00 -60.20
CA ALA A 303 1.68 21.36 -58.99
C ALA A 303 2.82 20.85 -58.11
N THR A 304 2.57 20.76 -56.81
CA THR A 304 3.48 20.10 -55.87
C THR A 304 3.05 18.64 -55.72
N TYR A 305 3.92 17.71 -56.08
CA TYR A 305 3.73 16.28 -55.93
C TYR A 305 4.34 15.87 -54.59
N ASN A 306 3.52 15.90 -53.52
CA ASN A 306 3.93 15.47 -52.18
C ASN A 306 4.50 14.05 -52.24
N TYR A 307 3.85 13.16 -53.00
CA TYR A 307 4.49 11.92 -53.46
C TYR A 307 3.85 11.30 -54.71
N VAL A 308 4.62 10.44 -55.37
CA VAL A 308 4.20 9.44 -56.37
C VAL A 308 4.92 8.14 -56.06
N LYS A 309 4.19 7.06 -55.76
CA LYS A 309 4.75 5.77 -55.32
C LYS A 309 4.14 4.60 -56.05
N VAL A 310 4.94 3.57 -56.29
CA VAL A 310 4.46 2.21 -56.58
C VAL A 310 4.39 1.44 -55.27
N VAL A 311 3.20 1.00 -54.89
CA VAL A 311 2.94 0.33 -53.60
C VAL A 311 2.22 -0.98 -53.81
N ASP A 312 2.27 -1.87 -52.82
CA ASP A 312 1.51 -3.13 -52.85
C ASP A 312 -0.01 -2.84 -52.79
N LYS A 313 -0.83 -3.78 -53.30
CA LYS A 313 -2.29 -3.58 -53.47
C LYS A 313 -3.02 -3.21 -52.17
N ASP A 314 -2.58 -3.76 -51.05
CA ASP A 314 -3.11 -3.58 -49.70
C ASP A 314 -2.55 -2.36 -48.96
N TRP A 315 -1.62 -1.62 -49.58
CA TRP A 315 -1.04 -0.43 -48.97
C TRP A 315 -2.10 0.63 -48.63
N THR A 316 -1.99 1.16 -47.41
CA THR A 316 -2.74 2.29 -46.86
C THR A 316 -1.77 3.39 -46.41
N GLU A 317 -2.16 4.65 -46.58
CA GLU A 317 -1.35 5.81 -46.19
C GLU A 317 -1.27 5.92 -44.65
N VAL A 318 -0.05 5.99 -44.09
CA VAL A 318 0.20 6.18 -42.65
C VAL A 318 0.48 7.67 -42.37
N PRO A 319 -0.19 8.31 -41.40
CA PRO A 319 0.04 9.73 -41.10
C PRO A 319 1.45 9.99 -40.52
N PRO A 320 2.02 11.20 -40.70
CA PRO A 320 3.36 11.54 -40.21
C PRO A 320 3.43 11.58 -38.67
N VAL A 321 4.58 11.19 -38.11
CA VAL A 321 4.84 11.20 -36.66
C VAL A 321 4.99 12.63 -36.14
N THR A 322 4.18 13.03 -35.17
CA THR A 322 4.20 14.37 -34.54
C THR A 322 4.42 14.27 -33.02
N VAL A 323 4.87 15.36 -32.38
CA VAL A 323 5.00 15.41 -30.91
C VAL A 323 3.61 15.56 -30.29
N LYS A 324 3.22 14.62 -29.42
CA LYS A 324 1.99 14.68 -28.60
C LYS A 324 2.18 15.52 -27.34
N ASP A 325 3.27 15.26 -26.60
CA ASP A 325 3.54 15.93 -25.32
C ASP A 325 5.04 16.07 -25.07
N THR A 326 5.44 17.01 -24.22
CA THR A 326 6.84 17.20 -23.82
C THR A 326 6.93 17.56 -22.35
N LYS A 327 7.71 16.76 -21.61
CA LYS A 327 7.92 16.89 -20.18
C LYS A 327 9.36 17.23 -19.88
N LYS A 328 9.59 18.42 -19.31
CA LYS A 328 10.92 18.99 -19.11
C LYS A 328 11.22 19.25 -17.62
N PHE A 329 12.40 18.82 -17.19
CA PHE A 329 12.95 19.03 -15.84
C PHE A 329 14.25 19.82 -15.96
N GLU A 330 14.22 21.09 -15.57
CA GLU A 330 15.37 22.00 -15.66
C GLU A 330 16.14 22.07 -14.33
N ASN A 331 17.45 22.28 -14.41
CA ASN A 331 18.35 22.44 -13.27
C ASN A 331 18.27 21.30 -12.24
N VAL A 332 17.98 20.08 -12.69
CA VAL A 332 17.96 18.91 -11.81
C VAL A 332 19.39 18.55 -11.41
N ALA A 333 19.63 18.43 -10.10
CA ALA A 333 20.91 18.01 -9.60
C ALA A 333 21.22 16.57 -10.05
N TYR A 334 22.46 16.31 -10.42
CA TYR A 334 22.92 14.95 -10.67
C TYR A 334 24.28 14.69 -10.02
N THR A 335 24.53 13.42 -9.73
CA THR A 335 25.80 12.91 -9.22
C THR A 335 26.25 11.72 -10.05
N THR A 336 27.53 11.40 -9.96
CA THR A 336 28.12 10.24 -10.64
C THR A 336 28.84 9.36 -9.62
N SER A 337 28.91 8.05 -9.89
CA SER A 337 29.66 7.08 -9.07
C SER A 337 31.16 7.37 -8.94
N MET A 338 31.71 8.28 -9.75
CA MET A 338 33.11 8.74 -9.70
C MET A 338 33.29 10.07 -8.95
N GLY A 339 32.28 10.54 -8.23
CA GLY A 339 32.35 11.76 -7.40
C GLY A 339 32.12 13.08 -8.13
N GLY A 340 31.75 13.05 -9.42
CA GLY A 340 31.30 14.25 -10.14
C GLY A 340 29.86 14.62 -9.78
N SER A 341 29.55 15.92 -9.73
CA SER A 341 28.21 16.44 -9.50
C SER A 341 27.95 17.71 -10.32
N GLY A 342 26.69 18.02 -10.60
CA GLY A 342 26.30 19.19 -11.37
C GLY A 342 24.78 19.32 -11.49
N THR A 343 24.33 20.14 -12.43
CA THR A 343 22.92 20.24 -12.80
C THR A 343 22.72 19.89 -14.27
N ALA A 344 21.55 19.36 -14.59
CA ALA A 344 21.19 18.94 -15.94
C ALA A 344 19.77 19.38 -16.30
N THR A 345 19.47 19.37 -17.59
CA THR A 345 18.11 19.45 -18.12
C THR A 345 17.73 18.10 -18.71
N VAL A 346 16.63 17.51 -18.24
CA VAL A 346 16.09 16.25 -18.75
C VAL A 346 14.76 16.51 -19.43
N THR A 347 14.59 16.03 -20.65
CA THR A 347 13.36 16.17 -21.43
C THR A 347 12.91 14.81 -21.91
N PHE A 348 11.65 14.44 -21.63
CA PHE A 348 10.95 13.31 -22.22
C PHE A 348 9.94 13.84 -23.24
N THR A 349 9.87 13.25 -24.42
CA THR A 349 8.95 13.64 -25.48
C THR A 349 8.05 12.45 -25.78
N GLU A 350 6.74 12.65 -25.87
CA GLU A 350 5.78 11.64 -26.31
C GLU A 350 5.41 11.92 -27.77
N MET A 351 5.55 10.91 -28.62
CA MET A 351 5.32 11.02 -30.06
C MET A 351 3.99 10.37 -30.47
N SER A 352 3.49 10.71 -31.66
CA SER A 352 2.19 10.24 -32.14
C SER A 352 2.14 8.75 -32.49
N ASP A 353 3.31 8.15 -32.71
CA ASP A 353 3.52 6.71 -32.93
C ASP A 353 3.81 5.93 -31.64
N ASP A 354 3.54 6.54 -30.48
CA ASP A 354 3.75 5.97 -29.14
C ASP A 354 5.22 5.66 -28.83
N THR A 355 6.15 6.39 -29.46
CA THR A 355 7.56 6.42 -29.05
C THR A 355 7.82 7.52 -28.02
N PHE A 356 8.79 7.30 -27.13
CA PHE A 356 9.16 8.21 -26.04
C PHE A 356 10.65 8.58 -26.04
N PRO A 357 11.11 9.48 -26.93
CA PRO A 357 12.48 9.98 -26.89
C PRO A 357 12.83 10.69 -25.57
N MET A 358 14.11 10.67 -25.21
CA MET A 358 14.64 11.39 -24.04
C MET A 358 15.94 12.12 -24.37
N THR A 359 16.13 13.32 -23.83
CA THR A 359 17.42 14.02 -23.80
C THR A 359 17.82 14.36 -22.37
N PHE A 360 19.08 14.11 -22.02
CA PHE A 360 19.74 14.59 -20.82
C PHE A 360 20.90 15.49 -21.25
N VAL A 361 20.92 16.73 -20.76
CA VAL A 361 21.89 17.76 -21.17
C VAL A 361 22.49 18.41 -19.92
N SER A 362 23.80 18.27 -19.75
CA SER A 362 24.60 19.06 -18.80
C SER A 362 25.86 19.62 -19.50
N ASP A 363 26.62 20.45 -18.79
CA ASP A 363 27.87 21.03 -19.32
C ASP A 363 28.89 19.94 -19.71
N ASP A 364 28.94 18.83 -18.96
CA ASP A 364 29.94 17.78 -19.11
C ASP A 364 29.40 16.46 -19.72
N LEU A 365 28.08 16.24 -19.71
CA LEU A 365 27.47 14.98 -20.11
C LEU A 365 26.16 15.20 -20.90
N ASN A 366 26.11 14.63 -22.11
CA ASN A 366 24.97 14.72 -23.01
C ASN A 366 24.55 13.31 -23.47
N VAL A 367 23.30 12.93 -23.19
CA VAL A 367 22.77 11.58 -23.42
C VAL A 367 21.40 11.66 -24.10
N LYS A 368 21.13 10.75 -25.05
CA LYS A 368 19.87 10.66 -25.78
C LYS A 368 19.34 9.24 -25.83
N ALA A 369 18.03 9.08 -25.68
CA ALA A 369 17.32 7.85 -26.01
C ALA A 369 16.39 8.12 -27.19
N GLU A 370 16.41 7.22 -28.19
CA GLU A 370 15.49 7.29 -29.33
C GLU A 370 14.07 6.88 -28.91
N ASN A 371 13.96 5.87 -28.04
CA ASN A 371 12.68 5.42 -27.51
C ASN A 371 12.86 4.77 -26.13
N LEU A 372 12.20 5.34 -25.12
CA LEU A 372 12.03 4.73 -23.81
C LEU A 372 10.65 4.08 -23.71
N THR A 373 10.50 3.14 -22.78
CA THR A 373 9.21 2.58 -22.40
C THR A 373 8.62 3.42 -21.27
N LYS A 374 7.49 4.09 -21.53
CA LYS A 374 6.69 4.78 -20.52
C LYS A 374 5.79 3.76 -19.80
N GLY A 375 5.79 3.78 -18.47
CA GLY A 375 5.01 2.88 -17.65
C GLY A 375 4.48 3.53 -16.38
N THR A 376 3.98 2.69 -15.48
CA THR A 376 3.51 3.08 -14.16
C THR A 376 4.02 2.07 -13.13
N ASP A 377 4.51 2.55 -12.00
CA ASP A 377 4.93 1.68 -10.90
C ASP A 377 3.76 1.31 -9.97
N GLU A 378 4.04 0.48 -8.95
CA GLU A 378 3.05 0.03 -7.96
C GLU A 378 2.39 1.16 -7.17
N LYS A 379 3.03 2.35 -7.12
CA LYS A 379 2.53 3.54 -6.44
C LYS A 379 1.78 4.49 -7.38
N GLY A 380 1.52 4.08 -8.63
CA GLY A 380 0.79 4.88 -9.61
C GLY A 380 1.61 6.00 -10.25
N ARG A 381 2.95 6.01 -10.09
CA ARG A 381 3.82 7.07 -10.63
C ARG A 381 4.30 6.74 -12.04
N THR A 382 4.49 7.76 -12.87
CA THR A 382 5.00 7.56 -14.24
C THR A 382 6.45 7.14 -14.22
N THR A 383 6.79 6.07 -14.94
CA THR A 383 8.15 5.58 -15.10
C THR A 383 8.61 5.63 -16.54
N TYR A 384 9.92 5.79 -16.75
CA TYR A 384 10.55 5.62 -18.06
C TYR A 384 11.73 4.66 -17.94
N THR A 385 11.75 3.62 -18.76
CA THR A 385 12.82 2.62 -18.75
C THR A 385 13.31 2.33 -20.16
N GLY A 386 14.58 2.00 -20.34
CA GLY A 386 15.11 1.68 -21.66
C GLY A 386 16.61 1.95 -21.75
N THR A 387 17.11 2.13 -22.97
CA THR A 387 18.52 2.42 -23.20
C THR A 387 18.71 3.80 -23.80
N ALA A 388 19.76 4.50 -23.38
CA ALA A 388 20.17 5.78 -23.92
C ALA A 388 21.66 5.78 -24.28
N LYS A 389 22.07 6.56 -25.26
CA LYS A 389 23.47 6.69 -25.69
C LYS A 389 24.00 8.08 -25.45
N ARG A 390 25.27 8.18 -25.08
CA ARG A 390 26.00 9.45 -25.12
C ARG A 390 26.08 9.99 -26.55
N THR A 391 26.06 11.30 -26.68
CA THR A 391 26.07 11.96 -27.99
C THR A 391 27.48 12.16 -28.57
N ASP A 392 28.50 12.10 -27.74
CA ASP A 392 29.90 12.40 -28.10
C ASP A 392 30.79 11.15 -28.20
N VAL A 393 30.41 10.05 -27.55
CA VAL A 393 31.13 8.77 -27.56
C VAL A 393 30.15 7.59 -27.51
N ASP A 394 30.56 6.42 -28.03
CA ASP A 394 29.72 5.22 -28.06
C ASP A 394 29.67 4.54 -26.68
N VAL A 395 28.91 5.15 -25.77
CA VAL A 395 28.61 4.64 -24.42
C VAL A 395 27.10 4.54 -24.28
N THR A 396 26.63 3.36 -23.88
CA THR A 396 25.20 3.07 -23.68
C THR A 396 24.91 2.98 -22.19
N PHE A 397 23.78 3.56 -21.78
CA PHE A 397 23.24 3.54 -20.43
C PHE A 397 21.90 2.83 -20.41
N THR A 398 21.67 2.07 -19.35
CA THR A 398 20.34 1.61 -18.96
C THR A 398 19.69 2.71 -18.13
N VAL A 399 18.56 3.22 -18.59
CA VAL A 399 17.79 4.28 -17.95
C VAL A 399 16.68 3.67 -17.10
N LYS A 400 16.55 4.14 -15.87
CA LYS A 400 15.36 3.95 -15.02
C LYS A 400 14.99 5.30 -14.41
N ALA A 401 13.84 5.84 -14.78
CA ALA A 401 13.36 7.12 -14.30
C ALA A 401 11.97 6.99 -13.70
N VAL A 402 11.71 7.77 -12.64
CA VAL A 402 10.42 7.90 -11.96
C VAL A 402 10.10 9.39 -11.84
N VAL A 403 8.90 9.76 -12.25
CA VAL A 403 8.36 11.11 -12.04
C VAL A 403 7.38 11.08 -10.88
N TYR A 404 7.59 11.96 -9.90
CA TYR A 404 6.83 11.96 -8.63
C TYR A 404 6.48 13.39 -8.18
N GLY A 405 5.57 13.51 -7.21
CA GLY A 405 5.06 14.79 -6.71
C GLY A 405 3.70 15.18 -7.33
N GLU A 406 3.12 16.25 -6.82
CA GLU A 406 1.82 16.79 -7.24
C GLU A 406 1.81 17.15 -8.73
N THR A 407 0.64 17.10 -9.37
CA THR A 407 0.48 17.35 -10.82
C THR A 407 1.06 18.68 -11.30
N THR A 408 1.09 19.69 -10.44
CA THR A 408 1.61 21.04 -10.72
C THR A 408 3.07 21.26 -10.33
N ALA A 409 3.70 20.31 -9.61
CA ALA A 409 5.05 20.43 -9.06
C ALA A 409 5.81 19.08 -9.11
N GLN A 410 5.95 18.53 -10.31
CA GLN A 410 6.56 17.23 -10.51
C GLN A 410 8.09 17.29 -10.44
N LYS A 411 8.69 16.28 -9.80
CA LYS A 411 10.12 16.05 -9.67
C LYS A 411 10.54 14.80 -10.44
N LEU A 412 11.83 14.69 -10.74
CA LEU A 412 12.42 13.56 -11.45
C LEU A 412 13.45 12.88 -10.57
N TYR A 413 13.32 11.57 -10.42
CA TYR A 413 14.41 10.70 -10.00
C TYR A 413 14.80 9.80 -11.17
N MET A 414 16.08 9.71 -11.50
CA MET A 414 16.55 8.88 -12.62
C MET A 414 17.94 8.31 -12.38
N THR A 415 18.14 7.06 -12.76
CA THR A 415 19.45 6.41 -12.82
C THR A 415 19.80 6.07 -14.27
N MET A 416 21.06 6.31 -14.64
CA MET A 416 21.65 5.90 -15.92
C MET A 416 22.90 5.08 -15.63
N ASP A 417 22.87 3.78 -15.93
CA ASP A 417 23.95 2.84 -15.61
C ASP A 417 24.57 2.23 -16.87
N ASN A 418 25.89 2.30 -17.02
CA ASN A 418 26.61 1.73 -18.16
C ASN A 418 27.13 0.29 -17.94
N GLY A 419 26.83 -0.33 -16.79
CA GLY A 419 27.18 -1.72 -16.47
C GLY A 419 28.67 -2.01 -16.22
N SER A 420 29.53 -0.99 -16.18
CA SER A 420 30.97 -1.16 -15.93
C SER A 420 31.42 -0.44 -14.65
N SER A 421 31.31 0.89 -14.60
CA SER A 421 31.73 1.68 -13.43
C SER A 421 31.12 3.08 -13.33
N LEU A 422 30.31 3.51 -14.30
CA LEU A 422 29.69 4.84 -14.31
C LEU A 422 28.19 4.72 -14.15
N VAL A 423 27.71 5.15 -12.99
CA VAL A 423 26.29 5.37 -12.69
C VAL A 423 26.06 6.87 -12.54
N VAL A 424 25.06 7.39 -13.22
CA VAL A 424 24.60 8.78 -13.08
C VAL A 424 23.26 8.76 -12.38
N THR A 425 23.16 9.47 -11.26
CA THR A 425 21.92 9.59 -10.47
C THR A 425 21.44 11.02 -10.54
N VAL A 426 20.18 11.22 -10.94
CA VAL A 426 19.54 12.51 -11.16
C VAL A 426 18.38 12.67 -10.19
N GLY A 427 18.33 13.80 -9.50
CA GLY A 427 17.32 14.08 -8.47
C GLY A 427 17.48 13.23 -7.21
N GLU A 428 16.51 13.37 -6.31
CA GLU A 428 16.44 12.63 -5.04
C GLU A 428 15.53 11.42 -5.20
N ASP A 429 15.95 10.27 -4.66
CA ASP A 429 15.14 9.05 -4.70
C ASP A 429 13.87 9.24 -3.84
N PRO A 430 12.66 9.22 -4.44
CA PRO A 430 11.42 9.41 -3.69
C PRO A 430 11.10 8.25 -2.75
N ASP A 431 11.73 7.09 -2.94
CA ASP A 431 11.54 5.90 -2.11
C ASP A 431 12.72 5.66 -1.15
N TYR A 432 13.63 6.64 -1.05
CA TYR A 432 14.75 6.54 -0.13
C TYR A 432 14.26 6.39 1.31
N VAL A 433 14.53 5.23 1.89
CA VAL A 433 14.38 4.99 3.33
C VAL A 433 15.74 5.23 3.97
N ALA A 434 15.80 6.17 4.92
CA ALA A 434 17.04 6.40 5.66
C ALA A 434 17.36 5.19 6.56
N PRO A 435 18.64 4.79 6.71
CA PRO A 435 19.03 3.78 7.68
C PRO A 435 18.61 4.21 9.09
N VAL A 436 17.96 3.31 9.84
CA VAL A 436 17.68 3.53 11.26
C VAL A 436 18.98 3.31 12.02
N THR A 437 19.39 4.32 12.79
CA THR A 437 20.63 4.27 13.56
C THR A 437 20.30 4.03 15.02
N TYR A 438 20.83 2.94 15.57
CA TYR A 438 20.74 2.60 16.97
C TYR A 438 22.00 3.07 17.68
N LYS A 439 21.85 3.47 18.95
CA LYS A 439 22.96 3.83 19.83
C LYS A 439 22.96 2.91 21.01
N ASN A 440 24.09 2.26 21.24
CA ASN A 440 24.27 1.37 22.37
C ASN A 440 25.74 1.21 22.69
N THR A 441 26.06 0.61 23.84
CA THR A 441 27.43 0.23 24.17
C THR A 441 27.87 -0.92 23.25
N LEU A 442 29.01 -0.76 22.58
CA LEU A 442 29.66 -1.80 21.78
C LEU A 442 30.92 -2.29 22.50
N LYS A 443 30.96 -3.57 22.85
CA LYS A 443 32.15 -4.22 23.41
C LYS A 443 32.75 -5.15 22.36
N VAL A 444 33.94 -4.82 21.90
CA VAL A 444 34.72 -5.63 20.95
C VAL A 444 35.63 -6.55 21.77
N VAL A 445 35.68 -7.83 21.40
CA VAL A 445 36.50 -8.88 22.04
C VAL A 445 37.31 -9.61 20.99
N ARG A 446 38.61 -9.80 21.24
CA ARG A 446 39.51 -10.62 20.42
C ARG A 446 40.43 -11.43 21.35
N GLY A 447 40.28 -12.74 21.41
CA GLY A 447 41.01 -13.57 22.39
C GLY A 447 40.67 -13.16 23.83
N THR A 448 41.68 -12.73 24.60
CA THR A 448 41.50 -12.20 25.97
C THR A 448 41.34 -10.68 26.03
N ASP A 449 41.55 -9.98 24.92
CA ASP A 449 41.53 -8.52 24.87
C ASP A 449 40.10 -8.03 24.67
N THR A 450 39.72 -6.94 25.36
CA THR A 450 38.38 -6.35 25.31
C THR A 450 38.48 -4.83 25.26
N LYS A 451 37.64 -4.20 24.43
CA LYS A 451 37.54 -2.75 24.31
C LYS A 451 36.08 -2.32 24.18
N ALA A 452 35.67 -1.34 24.97
CA ALA A 452 34.31 -0.80 24.99
C ALA A 452 34.25 0.55 24.26
N TYR A 453 33.14 0.78 23.58
CA TYR A 453 32.79 2.01 22.89
C TYR A 453 31.39 2.42 23.33
N GLU A 454 31.28 3.52 24.06
CA GLU A 454 29.99 4.07 24.46
C GLU A 454 29.33 4.80 23.31
N ASN A 455 27.98 4.75 23.24
CA ASN A 455 27.18 5.38 22.19
C ASN A 455 27.61 4.98 20.77
N ALA A 456 28.04 3.74 20.58
CA ALA A 456 28.40 3.22 19.28
C ALA A 456 27.16 3.15 18.38
N GLU A 457 27.29 3.64 17.15
CA GLU A 457 26.20 3.72 16.19
C GLU A 457 26.21 2.51 15.25
N VAL A 458 25.19 1.65 15.35
CA VAL A 458 24.94 0.59 14.37
C VAL A 458 23.71 0.99 13.58
N SER A 459 23.79 0.97 12.24
CA SER A 459 22.65 1.31 11.39
C SER A 459 22.09 0.10 10.67
N VAL A 460 20.78 0.06 10.54
CA VAL A 460 20.02 -0.99 9.85
C VAL A 460 19.16 -0.32 8.77
N LEU A 461 19.31 -0.80 7.53
CA LEU A 461 18.55 -0.32 6.38
C LEU A 461 17.80 -1.49 5.75
N ALA A 462 16.46 -1.42 5.70
CA ALA A 462 15.66 -2.40 4.99
C ALA A 462 15.96 -2.36 3.48
N LYS A 463 16.09 -3.54 2.85
CA LYS A 463 16.34 -3.72 1.41
C LYS A 463 15.18 -4.35 0.66
N GLY A 464 14.08 -4.67 1.36
CA GLY A 464 12.96 -5.47 0.83
C GLY A 464 13.19 -6.97 0.99
N GLU A 465 12.15 -7.78 0.73
CA GLU A 465 12.22 -9.26 0.77
C GLU A 465 12.85 -9.84 2.07
N ASN A 466 12.58 -9.23 3.24
CA ASN A 466 13.15 -9.61 4.53
C ASN A 466 14.69 -9.51 4.61
N LYS A 467 15.31 -8.67 3.77
CA LYS A 467 16.75 -8.39 3.77
C LYS A 467 17.04 -7.00 4.33
N TYR A 468 18.18 -6.89 5.00
CA TYR A 468 18.62 -5.68 5.69
C TYR A 468 20.12 -5.47 5.45
N ALA A 469 20.53 -4.24 5.13
CA ALA A 469 21.93 -3.86 5.18
C ALA A 469 22.25 -3.35 6.59
N VAL A 470 23.19 -4.01 7.27
CA VAL A 470 23.63 -3.66 8.62
C VAL A 470 25.03 -3.07 8.54
N THR A 471 25.22 -1.89 9.15
CA THR A 471 26.51 -1.20 9.19
C THR A 471 27.00 -1.09 10.63
N ILE A 472 28.16 -1.72 10.90
CA ILE A 472 28.88 -1.67 12.17
C ILE A 472 29.86 -0.49 12.12
N PRO A 473 30.02 0.29 13.21
CA PRO A 473 30.93 1.42 13.24
C PRO A 473 32.40 0.97 13.16
N SER A 474 33.30 1.88 12.79
CA SER A 474 34.73 1.60 12.80
C SER A 474 35.23 1.30 14.22
N PHE A 475 36.13 0.35 14.37
CA PHE A 475 36.76 0.02 15.65
C PHE A 475 38.27 -0.18 15.49
N THR A 476 38.98 -0.07 16.61
CA THR A 476 40.45 -0.21 16.64
C THR A 476 40.78 -1.68 16.69
N ASP A 477 41.80 -2.09 15.95
CA ASP A 477 42.40 -3.38 16.19
C ASP A 477 43.08 -3.41 17.58
N MET A 478 43.22 -4.61 18.15
CA MET A 478 43.75 -4.82 19.49
C MET A 478 45.26 -5.07 19.52
N ASP A 479 45.91 -5.20 18.37
CA ASP A 479 47.37 -5.22 18.27
C ASP A 479 47.98 -3.82 18.32
N ALA A 480 49.08 -3.68 19.08
CA ALA A 480 49.73 -2.39 19.33
C ALA A 480 50.31 -1.70 18.08
N THR A 481 50.34 -2.37 16.93
CA THR A 481 50.89 -1.89 15.65
C THR A 481 49.88 -1.82 14.51
N GLU A 482 48.63 -2.24 14.73
CA GLU A 482 47.62 -2.36 13.67
C GLU A 482 46.50 -1.33 13.88
N GLY A 483 46.09 -0.68 12.79
CA GLY A 483 45.35 0.57 12.86
C GLY A 483 43.86 0.40 13.18
N THR A 484 43.00 0.99 12.35
CA THR A 484 41.54 0.96 12.54
C THR A 484 40.87 0.17 11.43
N ILE A 485 39.96 -0.72 11.82
CA ILE A 485 39.02 -1.34 10.90
C ILE A 485 37.93 -0.31 10.64
N GLY A 486 37.74 0.04 9.36
CA GLY A 486 36.69 0.95 8.90
C GLY A 486 35.28 0.46 9.21
N LYS A 487 34.29 1.28 8.86
CA LYS A 487 32.88 0.89 8.99
C LYS A 487 32.62 -0.32 8.09
N LEU A 488 31.93 -1.33 8.60
CA LEU A 488 31.65 -2.56 7.87
C LEU A 488 30.16 -2.67 7.59
N THR A 489 29.78 -2.79 6.31
CA THR A 489 28.40 -3.01 5.89
C THR A 489 28.24 -4.40 5.30
N PHE A 490 27.20 -5.14 5.69
CA PHE A 490 26.88 -6.47 5.17
C PHE A 490 25.37 -6.72 5.14
N GLU A 491 24.93 -7.73 4.40
CA GLU A 491 23.53 -8.11 4.29
C GLU A 491 23.14 -9.13 5.37
N ALA A 492 22.00 -8.91 5.99
CA ALA A 492 21.36 -9.77 6.98
C ALA A 492 19.92 -10.09 6.57
N THR A 493 19.39 -11.18 7.11
CA THR A 493 18.00 -11.60 6.95
C THR A 493 17.21 -11.32 8.22
N GLY A 494 15.98 -10.84 8.10
CA GLY A 494 15.11 -10.51 9.21
C GLY A 494 13.85 -11.38 9.28
N VAL A 495 13.43 -11.72 10.49
CA VAL A 495 12.13 -12.36 10.77
C VAL A 495 11.44 -11.56 11.85
N GLU A 496 10.21 -11.13 11.58
CA GLU A 496 9.40 -10.36 12.53
C GLU A 496 8.34 -11.25 13.16
N GLU A 497 8.31 -11.29 14.50
CA GLU A 497 7.34 -12.05 15.29
C GLU A 497 7.00 -11.25 16.55
N ASN A 498 5.71 -11.02 16.81
CA ASN A 498 5.21 -10.31 18.00
C ASN A 498 5.88 -8.93 18.26
N GLY A 499 6.08 -8.12 17.22
CA GLY A 499 6.67 -6.78 17.34
C GLY A 499 8.19 -6.75 17.60
N THR A 500 8.85 -7.90 17.44
CA THR A 500 10.30 -8.04 17.56
C THR A 500 10.90 -8.53 16.24
N LEU A 501 11.89 -7.80 15.71
CA LEU A 501 12.59 -8.14 14.48
C LEU A 501 13.92 -8.83 14.84
N LYS A 502 14.02 -10.12 14.51
CA LYS A 502 15.26 -10.89 14.65
C LYS A 502 16.07 -10.82 13.36
N LEU A 503 17.29 -10.29 13.44
CA LEU A 503 18.25 -10.16 12.34
C LEU A 503 19.35 -11.22 12.46
N THR A 504 19.60 -11.96 11.38
CA THR A 504 20.63 -12.98 11.31
C THR A 504 21.45 -12.89 10.03
N ALA A 505 22.76 -13.10 10.13
CA ALA A 505 23.66 -13.25 9.00
C ALA A 505 24.74 -14.30 9.32
N THR A 506 25.18 -15.05 8.32
CA THR A 506 26.22 -16.07 8.50
C THR A 506 27.30 -15.89 7.45
N SER A 507 28.50 -15.50 7.89
CA SER A 507 29.68 -15.25 7.05
C SER A 507 29.38 -14.39 5.80
N ALA A 508 28.55 -13.37 5.98
CA ALA A 508 28.21 -12.42 4.94
C ALA A 508 29.45 -11.62 4.52
N THR A 509 29.61 -11.37 3.23
CA THR A 509 30.70 -10.53 2.72
C THR A 509 30.47 -9.07 3.13
N THR A 510 31.51 -8.40 3.62
CA THR A 510 31.42 -6.99 4.03
C THR A 510 32.00 -6.06 2.99
N THR A 511 31.45 -4.85 2.87
CA THR A 511 32.15 -3.69 2.30
C THR A 511 32.71 -2.83 3.42
N GLN A 512 33.91 -2.29 3.24
CA GLN A 512 34.58 -1.44 4.23
C GLN A 512 34.67 0.01 3.76
N GLU A 513 34.31 0.95 4.63
CA GLU A 513 34.46 2.39 4.42
C GLU A 513 35.39 3.01 5.47
N GLY A 514 36.49 3.60 5.00
CA GLY A 514 37.54 4.16 5.87
C GLY A 514 38.34 3.09 6.61
N GLY A 515 39.04 3.51 7.67
CA GLY A 515 40.02 2.68 8.38
C GLY A 515 41.44 3.19 8.15
N THR A 516 42.40 2.59 8.84
CA THR A 516 43.82 2.83 8.60
C THR A 516 44.58 1.51 8.76
N GLY A 517 45.34 1.10 7.74
CA GLY A 517 46.13 -0.14 7.79
C GLY A 517 45.36 -1.41 7.44
N TRP A 518 44.03 -1.32 7.29
CA TRP A 518 43.13 -2.41 6.91
C TRP A 518 42.34 -2.13 5.61
N ASP A 519 42.62 -1.02 4.93
CA ASP A 519 41.79 -0.46 3.84
C ASP A 519 41.58 -1.39 2.61
N ALA A 520 42.39 -2.44 2.47
CA ALA A 520 42.29 -3.44 1.41
C ALA A 520 41.85 -4.83 1.90
N ALA A 521 41.53 -4.97 3.19
CA ALA A 521 41.16 -6.25 3.79
C ALA A 521 39.68 -6.56 3.58
N ALA A 522 39.39 -7.74 3.03
CA ALA A 522 38.03 -8.23 2.88
C ALA A 522 37.62 -9.03 4.13
N PHE A 523 36.75 -8.45 4.97
CA PHE A 523 36.19 -9.13 6.12
C PHE A 523 34.91 -9.89 5.76
N THR A 524 34.53 -10.82 6.64
CA THR A 524 33.19 -11.41 6.67
C THR A 524 32.54 -11.12 8.01
N ALA A 525 31.22 -10.97 8.03
CA ALA A 525 30.44 -10.70 9.22
C ALA A 525 29.34 -11.74 9.41
N SER A 526 29.15 -12.18 10.65
CA SER A 526 27.97 -12.93 11.09
C SER A 526 27.27 -12.11 12.16
N MET A 527 25.95 -12.30 12.30
CA MET A 527 25.20 -11.64 13.35
C MET A 527 24.04 -12.51 13.86
N ASP A 528 23.72 -12.31 15.13
CA ASP A 528 22.43 -12.66 15.73
C ASP A 528 22.05 -11.49 16.64
N ALA A 529 21.09 -10.69 16.19
CA ALA A 529 20.65 -9.49 16.90
C ALA A 529 19.15 -9.31 16.81
N THR A 530 18.60 -8.58 17.77
CA THR A 530 17.17 -8.36 17.92
C THR A 530 16.90 -6.87 17.99
N VAL A 531 15.88 -6.43 17.26
CA VAL A 531 15.32 -5.07 17.34
C VAL A 531 13.96 -5.17 18.00
N THR A 532 13.79 -4.46 19.11
CA THR A 532 12.52 -4.34 19.84
C THR A 532 12.30 -2.86 20.16
N GLY A 533 11.24 -2.26 19.61
CA GLY A 533 11.03 -0.81 19.67
C GLY A 533 12.21 -0.04 19.06
N GLU A 534 12.76 0.91 19.81
CA GLU A 534 13.92 1.72 19.40
C GLU A 534 15.28 1.14 19.80
N THR A 535 15.32 -0.10 20.30
CA THR A 535 16.57 -0.73 20.79
C THR A 535 17.02 -1.86 19.88
N LEU A 536 18.29 -1.84 19.47
CA LEU A 536 19.00 -2.96 18.84
C LEU A 536 20.00 -3.54 19.86
N ALA A 537 19.92 -4.86 20.07
CA ALA A 537 20.84 -5.58 20.93
C ALA A 537 21.20 -6.95 20.32
N GLY A 538 22.47 -7.34 20.36
CA GLY A 538 22.91 -8.60 19.77
C GLY A 538 24.42 -8.78 19.66
N THR A 539 24.80 -9.90 19.04
CA THR A 539 26.21 -10.28 18.84
C THR A 539 26.56 -10.26 17.37
N PHE A 540 27.74 -9.73 17.05
CA PHE A 540 28.35 -9.80 15.73
C PHE A 540 29.67 -10.54 15.79
N THR A 541 30.03 -11.23 14.72
CA THR A 541 31.35 -11.85 14.55
C THR A 541 31.97 -11.35 13.26
N VAL A 542 33.08 -10.64 13.37
CA VAL A 542 33.85 -10.12 12.23
C VAL A 542 35.12 -10.96 12.08
N VAL A 543 35.32 -11.54 10.91
CA VAL A 543 36.45 -12.44 10.63
C VAL A 543 37.22 -11.94 9.43
N TYR A 544 38.54 -11.85 9.55
CA TYR A 544 39.43 -11.72 8.40
C TYR A 544 39.76 -13.13 7.86
N PRO A 545 39.22 -13.54 6.70
CA PRO A 545 39.27 -14.95 6.27
C PRO A 545 40.67 -15.48 5.99
N ASN A 546 41.60 -14.59 5.60
CA ASN A 546 42.98 -14.98 5.29
C ASN A 546 43.80 -15.34 6.53
N ASP A 547 43.35 -14.94 7.73
CA ASP A 547 43.96 -15.31 9.01
C ASP A 547 42.92 -15.29 10.15
N ALA A 548 41.90 -16.14 10.02
CA ALA A 548 40.81 -16.23 10.99
C ALA A 548 41.27 -16.67 12.40
N THR A 549 42.46 -17.27 12.51
CA THR A 549 42.98 -17.74 13.81
C THR A 549 43.41 -16.57 14.70
N ASN A 550 43.99 -15.53 14.10
CA ASN A 550 44.45 -14.35 14.83
C ASN A 550 43.41 -13.21 14.78
N TYR A 551 42.62 -13.12 13.71
CA TYR A 551 41.75 -11.98 13.42
C TYR A 551 40.27 -12.36 13.35
N THR A 552 39.76 -12.87 14.49
CA THR A 552 38.34 -13.06 14.74
C THR A 552 37.90 -12.17 15.90
N TYR A 553 37.00 -11.24 15.62
CA TYR A 553 36.44 -10.29 16.58
C TYR A 553 35.00 -10.68 16.90
N THR A 554 34.67 -10.74 18.19
CA THR A 554 33.28 -10.86 18.65
C THR A 554 32.84 -9.53 19.24
N LEU A 555 31.75 -9.00 18.74
CA LEU A 555 31.24 -7.67 19.05
C LEU A 555 29.90 -7.83 19.76
N TYR A 556 29.79 -7.32 20.97
CA TYR A 556 28.58 -7.34 21.79
C TYR A 556 27.99 -5.94 21.81
N TYR A 557 26.80 -5.79 21.23
CA TYR A 557 26.13 -4.51 21.07
C TYR A 557 24.85 -4.50 21.89
N GLY A 558 24.76 -3.66 22.92
CA GLY A 558 23.60 -3.64 23.82
C GLY A 558 23.38 -4.93 24.63
N VAL A 559 24.33 -5.85 24.58
CA VAL A 559 24.38 -7.08 25.37
C VAL A 559 25.74 -7.18 26.04
N GLU A 560 25.78 -7.80 27.21
CA GLU A 560 27.05 -8.04 27.90
C GLU A 560 27.80 -9.21 27.24
N PRO A 561 29.13 -9.10 26.99
CA PRO A 561 29.93 -10.25 26.61
C PRO A 561 29.75 -11.37 27.65
N PRO A 562 29.67 -12.63 27.22
CA PRO A 562 29.79 -13.75 28.13
C PRO A 562 31.10 -13.57 28.89
N THR A 563 31.01 -13.58 30.21
CA THR A 563 32.18 -13.44 31.06
C THR A 563 33.19 -14.54 30.69
N THR A 564 34.45 -14.12 30.51
CA THR A 564 35.68 -14.91 30.37
C THR A 564 35.55 -16.30 31.01
N PRO A 565 36.09 -17.41 30.42
CA PRO A 565 35.74 -18.78 30.83
C PRO A 565 35.73 -18.90 32.35
N GLU A 566 34.53 -19.02 32.89
CA GLU A 566 34.30 -18.87 34.32
C GLU A 566 35.21 -19.82 35.10
N ALA A 567 35.71 -19.33 36.24
CA ALA A 567 36.12 -20.23 37.31
C ALA A 567 34.98 -21.26 37.48
N PRO A 568 35.28 -22.56 37.51
CA PRO A 568 34.24 -23.59 37.42
C PRO A 568 33.21 -23.37 38.53
N LYS A 569 31.96 -23.11 38.12
CA LYS A 569 30.84 -22.74 38.99
C LYS A 569 30.55 -23.86 39.99
N ASP A 570 30.08 -23.47 41.17
CA ASP A 570 29.56 -24.41 42.15
C ASP A 570 28.34 -25.14 41.57
N VAL A 571 28.36 -26.48 41.61
CA VAL A 571 27.30 -27.35 41.11
C VAL A 571 26.64 -28.07 42.28
N THR A 572 25.34 -27.86 42.46
CA THR A 572 24.53 -28.69 43.35
C THR A 572 24.15 -29.98 42.63
N VAL A 573 24.64 -31.11 43.13
CA VAL A 573 24.36 -32.45 42.58
C VAL A 573 23.05 -32.98 43.15
N VAL A 574 22.89 -32.84 44.47
CA VAL A 574 21.71 -33.25 45.24
C VAL A 574 21.49 -32.21 46.33
N GLU A 575 20.26 -31.82 46.62
CA GLU A 575 19.91 -30.94 47.76
C GLU A 575 18.51 -31.29 48.28
N LYS A 576 18.37 -31.33 49.61
CA LYS A 576 17.10 -31.67 50.30
C LYS A 576 16.44 -32.95 49.77
N TYR A 577 17.22 -34.00 49.58
CA TYR A 577 16.79 -35.23 48.92
C TYR A 577 16.67 -36.40 49.89
N GLN A 578 15.52 -37.07 49.90
CA GLN A 578 15.28 -38.28 50.67
C GLN A 578 15.44 -39.51 49.78
N ALA A 579 16.44 -40.36 50.04
CA ALA A 579 16.60 -41.60 49.28
C ALA A 579 15.50 -42.61 49.60
N ASP A 580 15.04 -43.33 48.57
CA ASP A 580 13.95 -44.31 48.63
C ASP A 580 14.43 -45.75 48.91
N GLY A 581 15.74 -45.98 48.86
CA GLY A 581 16.37 -47.29 49.04
C GLY A 581 16.51 -48.10 47.76
N THR A 582 16.49 -47.48 46.57
CA THR A 582 16.79 -48.14 45.28
C THR A 582 18.15 -47.74 44.69
N GLY A 583 18.85 -46.81 45.33
CA GLY A 583 20.12 -46.27 44.87
C GLY A 583 19.94 -45.17 43.81
N PHE A 584 20.94 -44.32 43.66
CA PHE A 584 20.96 -43.24 42.66
C PHE A 584 22.41 -42.92 42.27
N SER A 585 22.59 -42.32 41.10
CA SER A 585 23.88 -41.92 40.56
C SER A 585 23.77 -40.64 39.74
N HIS A 586 24.76 -39.77 39.85
CA HIS A 586 24.95 -38.59 39.03
C HIS A 586 26.36 -38.58 38.45
N THR A 587 26.49 -38.21 37.18
CA THR A 587 27.78 -37.93 36.56
C THR A 587 28.13 -36.47 36.82
N ILE A 588 29.31 -36.21 37.39
CA ILE A 588 29.82 -34.88 37.72
C ILE A 588 31.21 -34.70 37.10
N ASN A 589 31.51 -33.47 36.69
CA ASN A 589 32.86 -33.06 36.30
C ASN A 589 33.45 -32.24 37.46
N VAL A 590 34.72 -32.44 37.77
CA VAL A 590 35.39 -31.75 38.87
C VAL A 590 36.76 -31.26 38.42
N ASP A 591 36.95 -29.94 38.38
CA ASP A 591 38.29 -29.36 38.26
C ASP A 591 38.98 -29.48 39.63
N TRP A 592 39.64 -30.61 39.88
CA TRP A 592 40.28 -30.91 41.18
C TRP A 592 41.35 -29.91 41.62
N ASP A 593 41.85 -29.05 40.73
CA ASP A 593 42.78 -27.97 41.06
C ASP A 593 42.07 -26.70 41.56
N LYS A 594 40.78 -26.54 41.28
CA LYS A 594 39.97 -25.35 41.65
C LYS A 594 38.74 -25.67 42.49
N GLN A 595 38.34 -26.93 42.57
CA GLN A 595 37.11 -27.38 43.22
C GLN A 595 37.33 -28.57 44.16
N LYS A 596 36.35 -28.77 45.03
CA LYS A 596 36.23 -29.89 45.96
C LYS A 596 34.79 -30.39 45.97
N ILE A 597 34.58 -31.61 46.43
CA ILE A 597 33.22 -32.13 46.67
C ILE A 597 32.90 -31.99 48.15
N VAL A 598 31.70 -31.49 48.46
CA VAL A 598 31.14 -31.46 49.81
C VAL A 598 29.81 -32.21 49.84
N ALA A 599 29.59 -33.01 50.87
CA ALA A 599 28.31 -33.70 51.07
C ALA A 599 27.89 -33.66 52.54
N SER A 600 26.61 -33.42 52.81
CA SER A 600 26.02 -33.45 54.15
C SER A 600 24.86 -34.44 54.15
N ILE A 601 25.06 -35.57 54.83
CA ILE A 601 24.19 -36.73 54.74
C ILE A 601 23.73 -37.12 56.15
N ASP A 602 22.43 -37.03 56.39
CA ASP A 602 21.77 -37.53 57.58
C ASP A 602 21.31 -38.98 57.35
N PHE A 603 22.03 -39.94 57.95
CA PHE A 603 21.72 -41.36 57.86
C PHE A 603 20.85 -41.86 59.02
N SER A 604 20.16 -40.97 59.75
CA SER A 604 19.21 -41.35 60.81
C SER A 604 18.09 -42.28 60.34
N ASN A 605 17.81 -42.33 59.03
CA ASN A 605 16.90 -43.28 58.37
C ASN A 605 17.63 -44.28 57.44
N GLY A 606 18.97 -44.32 57.45
CA GLY A 606 19.78 -45.00 56.44
C GLY A 606 19.78 -46.53 56.50
N GLY A 607 19.49 -47.14 57.66
CA GLY A 607 19.61 -48.58 57.90
C GLY A 607 21.00 -49.03 58.34
N ASP A 608 21.11 -50.30 58.74
CA ASP A 608 22.38 -50.94 59.11
C ASP A 608 23.03 -51.64 57.91
N ASP A 609 24.34 -51.41 57.73
CA ASP A 609 25.13 -51.93 56.62
C ASP A 609 24.59 -51.47 55.25
N LYS A 610 24.30 -50.17 55.12
CA LYS A 610 23.76 -49.55 53.91
C LYS A 610 24.68 -48.47 53.34
N ASP A 611 24.85 -48.45 52.03
CA ASP A 611 25.68 -47.53 51.28
C ASP A 611 25.04 -46.13 51.22
N ILE A 612 25.72 -45.14 51.75
CA ILE A 612 25.28 -43.73 51.83
C ILE A 612 26.07 -42.82 50.89
N LEU A 613 27.23 -43.24 50.38
CA LEU A 613 28.03 -42.46 49.45
C LEU A 613 28.98 -43.38 48.66
N ALA A 614 28.82 -43.40 47.35
CA ALA A 614 29.66 -44.13 46.41
C ALA A 614 30.23 -43.19 45.35
N MET A 615 31.47 -43.42 44.93
CA MET A 615 32.14 -42.68 43.85
C MET A 615 32.98 -43.61 42.98
N THR A 616 32.94 -43.44 41.65
CA THR A 616 33.75 -44.23 40.72
C THR A 616 34.19 -43.44 39.49
N THR A 617 35.33 -43.83 38.91
CA THR A 617 35.79 -43.40 37.58
C THR A 617 35.32 -44.32 36.45
N GLY A 618 34.61 -45.41 36.78
CA GLY A 618 34.04 -46.35 35.81
C GLY A 618 32.58 -46.09 35.48
N ASP A 619 31.97 -46.98 34.72
CA ASP A 619 30.58 -46.83 34.24
C ASP A 619 29.50 -47.19 35.29
N SER A 620 29.88 -47.82 36.41
CA SER A 620 28.92 -48.20 37.48
C SER A 620 29.58 -48.48 38.83
N PHE A 621 28.79 -48.47 39.90
CA PHE A 621 29.21 -48.82 41.26
C PHE A 621 29.34 -50.33 41.52
N THR A 622 28.99 -51.19 40.55
CA THR A 622 28.84 -52.64 40.79
C THR A 622 30.16 -53.40 40.94
N ALA A 623 31.25 -52.88 40.37
CA ALA A 623 32.55 -53.49 40.49
C ALA A 623 33.39 -52.79 41.56
N PHE A 624 33.58 -53.47 42.68
CA PHE A 624 34.41 -52.99 43.79
C PHE A 624 35.90 -52.86 43.38
N GLN A 625 36.35 -53.70 42.44
CA GLN A 625 37.68 -53.67 41.81
C GLN A 625 37.61 -54.18 40.36
N THR A 626 38.10 -53.39 39.40
CA THR A 626 38.46 -53.88 38.06
C THR A 626 39.89 -53.48 37.73
N SER A 627 40.48 -54.05 36.68
CA SER A 627 41.78 -53.62 36.16
C SER A 627 41.79 -52.16 35.65
N THR A 628 40.62 -51.52 35.52
CA THR A 628 40.42 -50.35 34.66
C THR A 628 39.92 -49.11 35.41
N TYR A 629 39.22 -49.27 36.53
CA TYR A 629 38.70 -48.15 37.35
C TYR A 629 38.55 -48.55 38.82
N ARG A 630 38.40 -47.56 39.71
CA ARG A 630 38.26 -47.75 41.17
C ARG A 630 36.96 -47.17 41.69
N THR A 631 36.39 -47.85 42.67
CA THR A 631 35.13 -47.46 43.31
C THR A 631 35.35 -47.29 44.81
N MET A 632 34.86 -46.18 45.35
CA MET A 632 34.76 -45.89 46.78
C MET A 632 33.32 -46.15 47.24
N HIS A 633 33.15 -46.75 48.43
CA HIS A 633 31.84 -46.90 49.08
C HIS A 633 31.91 -46.51 50.56
N TRP A 634 30.83 -45.93 51.06
CA TRP A 634 30.65 -45.56 52.46
C TRP A 634 29.39 -46.17 53.00
N TYR A 635 29.54 -47.02 54.02
CA TYR A 635 28.41 -47.70 54.65
C TYR A 635 28.07 -47.05 55.97
N CYS A 636 26.78 -46.90 56.25
CA CYS A 636 26.25 -46.54 57.55
C CYS A 636 25.81 -47.77 58.34
N ASN A 637 25.93 -47.65 59.66
CA ASN A 637 25.29 -48.47 60.67
C ASN A 637 24.47 -47.51 61.55
N GLN A 638 23.20 -47.32 61.18
CA GLN A 638 22.27 -46.42 61.85
C GLN A 638 22.16 -46.73 63.36
N THR A 639 22.05 -48.01 63.73
CA THR A 639 21.86 -48.44 65.12
C THR A 639 23.06 -48.09 65.99
N ALA A 640 24.28 -48.36 65.51
CA ALA A 640 25.51 -48.02 66.22
C ALA A 640 25.96 -46.57 66.00
N LYS A 641 25.25 -45.80 65.16
CA LYS A 641 25.61 -44.44 64.75
C LYS A 641 27.02 -44.35 64.19
N GLN A 642 27.36 -45.30 63.32
CA GLN A 642 28.70 -45.45 62.77
C GLN A 642 28.70 -45.40 61.25
N ILE A 643 29.81 -44.95 60.66
CA ILE A 643 30.06 -45.09 59.21
C ILE A 643 31.43 -45.75 58.97
N SER A 644 31.60 -46.38 57.82
CA SER A 644 32.88 -46.96 57.39
C SER A 644 33.06 -46.82 55.88
N GLY A 645 34.22 -46.32 55.46
CA GLY A 645 34.59 -46.14 54.07
C GLY A 645 35.57 -47.20 53.58
N PHE A 646 35.39 -47.61 52.33
CA PHE A 646 36.26 -48.55 51.64
C PHE A 646 36.68 -47.99 50.28
N PHE A 647 37.98 -48.03 49.99
CA PHE A 647 38.52 -47.69 48.67
C PHE A 647 39.59 -48.70 48.25
N ALA A 648 39.48 -49.22 47.03
CA ALA A 648 40.42 -50.19 46.50
C ALA A 648 41.63 -49.53 45.82
N LYS A 649 42.84 -50.05 46.06
CA LYS A 649 44.10 -49.62 45.41
C LYS A 649 44.80 -50.83 44.77
N ASP A 650 45.49 -50.64 43.64
CA ASP A 650 46.23 -51.72 42.99
C ASP A 650 47.44 -52.17 43.84
N GLY A 651 47.67 -53.49 43.92
CA GLY A 651 48.82 -54.11 44.58
C GLY A 651 48.96 -53.90 46.11
N ALA A 652 48.10 -53.10 46.75
CA ALA A 652 48.08 -52.84 48.19
C ALA A 652 46.63 -52.94 48.68
N GLY A 653 46.35 -53.80 49.67
CA GLY A 653 44.98 -54.14 50.10
C GLY A 653 44.06 -52.95 50.40
N ASN A 654 42.75 -53.19 50.39
CA ASN A 654 41.69 -52.18 50.51
C ASN A 654 41.97 -51.17 51.64
N ASN A 655 41.96 -49.88 51.32
CA ASN A 655 41.98 -48.81 52.31
C ASN A 655 40.62 -48.82 53.03
N ASN A 656 40.63 -49.25 54.29
CA ASN A 656 39.46 -49.32 55.16
C ASN A 656 39.64 -48.33 56.30
N THR A 657 38.66 -47.46 56.51
CA THR A 657 38.69 -46.44 57.57
C THR A 657 38.44 -47.01 58.97
N GLY A 658 38.04 -48.29 59.07
CA GLY A 658 37.38 -48.82 60.25
C GLY A 658 36.01 -48.17 60.47
N ARG A 659 35.39 -48.45 61.62
CA ARG A 659 34.13 -47.81 62.02
C ARG A 659 34.42 -46.46 62.67
N ILE A 660 33.67 -45.44 62.27
CA ILE A 660 33.76 -44.06 62.74
C ILE A 660 32.43 -43.70 63.42
N ASP A 661 32.48 -43.27 64.67
CA ASP A 661 31.29 -42.81 65.40
C ASP A 661 30.82 -41.43 64.88
N VAL A 662 29.52 -41.28 64.67
CA VAL A 662 28.86 -40.05 64.20
C VAL A 662 27.62 -39.80 65.06
N ALA A 663 27.79 -39.02 66.13
CA ALA A 663 26.84 -38.91 67.25
C ALA A 663 25.38 -38.61 66.87
N ASP A 664 25.17 -37.83 65.81
CA ASP A 664 23.83 -37.39 65.36
C ASP A 664 23.42 -38.01 64.02
N CYS A 665 24.10 -39.08 63.59
CA CYS A 665 23.93 -39.66 62.25
C CYS A 665 24.13 -38.66 61.10
N LEU A 666 24.76 -37.51 61.35
CA LEU A 666 25.07 -36.50 60.34
C LEU A 666 26.54 -36.61 59.92
N ALA A 667 26.77 -37.14 58.72
CA ALA A 667 28.09 -37.26 58.12
C ALA A 667 28.32 -36.13 57.11
N LYS A 668 29.33 -35.29 57.36
CA LYS A 668 29.80 -34.26 56.44
C LYS A 668 31.10 -34.71 55.78
N PHE A 669 31.06 -34.92 54.47
CA PHE A 669 32.20 -35.28 53.65
C PHE A 669 32.78 -34.04 52.98
N GLU A 670 34.11 -33.95 52.95
CA GLU A 670 34.84 -32.98 52.13
C GLU A 670 35.96 -33.74 51.41
N ILE A 671 35.97 -33.69 50.08
CA ILE A 671 36.90 -34.44 49.22
C ILE A 671 37.62 -33.47 48.31
N SER A 672 38.95 -33.38 48.44
CA SER A 672 39.77 -32.46 47.64
C SER A 672 41.13 -33.07 47.29
N LYS A 673 41.75 -32.55 46.23
CA LYS A 673 43.10 -32.95 45.80
C LYS A 673 44.17 -32.67 46.86
N ALA A 674 44.00 -31.58 47.61
CA ALA A 674 44.98 -31.13 48.60
C ALA A 674 44.90 -31.91 49.92
N GLU A 675 43.70 -32.24 50.40
CA GLU A 675 43.51 -32.78 51.76
C GLU A 675 42.97 -34.22 51.79
N GLY A 676 42.60 -34.79 50.65
CA GLY A 676 42.04 -36.13 50.55
C GLY A 676 40.57 -36.10 50.93
N LEU A 677 40.10 -37.09 51.70
CA LEU A 677 38.73 -37.16 52.18
C LEU A 677 38.67 -36.95 53.70
N LYS A 678 37.90 -35.94 54.11
CA LYS A 678 37.52 -35.66 55.49
C LYS A 678 36.09 -36.10 55.77
N VAL A 679 35.86 -36.57 56.99
CA VAL A 679 34.54 -36.81 57.57
C VAL A 679 34.43 -35.99 58.84
N ASN A 680 33.42 -35.12 58.93
CA ASN A 680 33.20 -34.22 60.06
C ASN A 680 34.47 -33.44 60.46
N GLY A 681 35.24 -32.99 59.46
CA GLY A 681 36.47 -32.20 59.64
C GLY A 681 37.75 -33.02 59.87
N GLU A 682 37.67 -34.33 60.11
CA GLU A 682 38.84 -35.19 60.30
C GLU A 682 39.22 -35.95 59.03
N VAL A 683 40.51 -35.92 58.64
CA VAL A 683 41.02 -36.66 57.48
C VAL A 683 40.91 -38.18 57.73
N LYS A 684 40.18 -38.89 56.86
CA LYS A 684 39.99 -40.35 56.94
C LYS A 684 40.67 -41.11 55.79
N MET A 685 40.90 -40.46 54.65
CA MET A 685 41.73 -40.99 53.57
C MET A 685 42.62 -39.89 53.01
N THR A 686 43.92 -40.17 52.83
CA THR A 686 44.88 -39.19 52.32
C THR A 686 44.76 -39.03 50.79
N PRO A 687 45.24 -37.91 50.20
CA PRO A 687 45.28 -37.76 48.74
C PRO A 687 45.95 -38.93 48.02
N THR A 688 47.06 -39.45 48.55
CA THR A 688 47.79 -40.61 48.00
C THR A 688 46.98 -41.92 48.03
N ALA A 689 46.03 -42.03 48.96
CA ALA A 689 45.11 -43.16 49.02
C ALA A 689 44.02 -43.05 47.94
N LEU A 690 43.69 -41.84 47.48
CA LEU A 690 42.61 -41.52 46.53
C LEU A 690 43.10 -41.04 45.15
N GLU A 691 44.40 -41.14 44.85
CA GLU A 691 45.05 -40.55 43.67
C GLU A 691 44.35 -40.88 42.35
N GLU A 692 43.91 -42.13 42.18
CA GLU A 692 43.20 -42.59 40.98
C GLU A 692 41.75 -42.06 40.89
N LEU A 693 41.13 -41.67 42.02
CA LEU A 693 39.81 -41.04 42.05
C LEU A 693 39.91 -39.52 41.83
N LEU A 694 40.94 -38.89 42.40
CA LEU A 694 41.19 -37.43 42.34
C LEU A 694 41.84 -36.96 41.01
N THR A 695 41.93 -37.86 40.04
CA THR A 695 42.39 -37.61 38.67
C THR A 695 41.32 -37.94 37.62
N GLY A 696 40.18 -38.49 38.04
CA GLY A 696 39.09 -38.84 37.15
C GLY A 696 38.22 -37.63 36.81
N ASP A 697 37.87 -37.51 35.53
CA ASP A 697 36.93 -36.56 34.96
C ASP A 697 36.31 -37.20 33.69
N PRO A 698 35.02 -37.58 33.67
CA PRO A 698 33.99 -37.38 34.72
C PRO A 698 34.10 -38.38 35.89
N ILE A 699 33.40 -38.08 37.00
CA ILE A 699 33.17 -38.95 38.16
C ILE A 699 31.68 -39.30 38.26
N ILE A 700 31.35 -40.55 38.57
CA ILE A 700 29.99 -40.93 38.97
C ILE A 700 29.91 -40.91 40.51
N ILE A 701 28.95 -40.19 41.08
CA ILE A 701 28.70 -40.06 42.52
C ILE A 701 27.25 -40.40 42.88
N GLY A 702 27.01 -41.00 44.04
CA GLY A 702 25.65 -41.31 44.49
C GLY A 702 25.63 -42.31 45.63
N SER A 703 24.67 -43.24 45.64
CA SER A 703 24.57 -44.36 46.59
C SER A 703 24.13 -45.59 45.78
N GLY A 704 24.89 -46.68 45.79
CA GLY A 704 24.75 -47.61 44.65
C GLY A 704 25.29 -49.02 44.74
N GLU A 705 25.89 -49.47 45.85
CA GLU A 705 26.18 -50.91 45.97
C GLU A 705 24.86 -51.69 46.10
N SER A 706 24.46 -52.41 45.05
CA SER A 706 23.34 -53.35 45.13
C SER A 706 23.77 -54.62 45.90
N PRO A 707 22.98 -55.12 46.88
CA PRO A 707 21.64 -54.71 47.32
C PRO A 707 21.62 -53.83 48.60
N LYS A 708 22.66 -53.05 48.87
CA LYS A 708 22.88 -52.28 50.10
C LYS A 708 22.42 -50.81 50.02
N PHE A 709 21.38 -50.47 49.27
CA PHE A 709 20.91 -49.08 49.16
C PHE A 709 20.36 -48.51 50.48
N SER A 710 20.73 -47.27 50.79
CA SER A 710 20.31 -46.54 51.99
C SER A 710 19.06 -45.69 51.76
N LYS A 711 18.34 -45.38 52.85
CA LYS A 711 17.26 -44.38 52.90
C LYS A 711 17.69 -43.11 53.65
N ALA A 712 18.97 -42.76 53.55
CA ALA A 712 19.49 -41.53 54.15
C ALA A 712 18.88 -40.28 53.51
N TYR A 713 18.86 -39.19 54.27
CA TYR A 713 18.49 -37.85 53.81
C TYR A 713 19.76 -37.06 53.46
N TYR A 714 19.81 -36.51 52.26
CA TYR A 714 20.93 -35.74 51.74
C TYR A 714 20.57 -34.26 51.85
N ASN A 715 21.14 -33.57 52.84
CA ASN A 715 21.03 -32.12 52.92
C ASN A 715 21.60 -31.50 51.65
N TYR A 716 22.79 -31.96 51.24
CA TYR A 716 23.35 -31.69 49.91
C TYR A 716 24.49 -32.64 49.53
N ILE A 717 24.75 -32.73 48.22
CA ILE A 717 26.02 -33.10 47.60
C ILE A 717 26.33 -31.99 46.59
N LYS A 718 27.48 -31.33 46.70
CA LYS A 718 27.89 -30.21 45.82
C LYS A 718 29.33 -30.36 45.36
N VAL A 719 29.62 -29.93 44.15
CA VAL A 719 30.97 -29.61 43.66
C VAL A 719 31.13 -28.10 43.85
N VAL A 720 32.09 -27.66 44.64
CA VAL A 720 32.22 -26.25 45.04
C VAL A 720 33.66 -25.78 44.93
N SER A 721 33.88 -24.47 44.90
CA SER A 721 35.21 -23.87 44.97
C SER A 721 36.00 -24.34 46.22
N LEU A 722 37.33 -24.33 46.15
CA LEU A 722 38.19 -24.77 47.26
C LEU A 722 37.96 -23.97 48.56
N ASP A 723 37.62 -22.69 48.45
CA ASP A 723 37.39 -21.75 49.56
C ASP A 723 35.94 -21.75 50.09
N TRP A 724 35.05 -22.55 49.50
CA TRP A 724 33.65 -22.64 49.89
C TRP A 724 33.47 -22.95 51.38
N LYS A 725 32.54 -22.23 52.01
CA LYS A 725 32.08 -22.40 53.40
C LYS A 725 30.57 -22.58 53.42
N GLU A 726 30.09 -23.41 54.35
CA GLU A 726 28.66 -23.62 54.57
C GLU A 726 27.98 -22.31 55.04
N PRO A 727 26.94 -21.80 54.35
CA PRO A 727 26.26 -20.56 54.72
C PRO A 727 25.51 -20.66 56.06
N THR A 728 25.52 -19.58 56.85
CA THR A 728 24.63 -19.38 58.00
C THR A 728 23.61 -18.28 57.68
N GLU A 729 22.31 -18.54 57.84
CA GLU A 729 21.20 -17.67 57.44
C GLU A 729 21.05 -16.42 58.35
N PRO A 730 20.90 -15.18 57.81
CA PRO A 730 20.61 -13.96 58.58
C PRO A 730 19.10 -13.65 58.71
N GLU A 731 18.70 -13.00 59.81
CA GLU A 731 17.30 -12.66 60.17
C GLU A 731 16.82 -11.35 59.48
N VAL A 732 15.68 -11.37 58.78
CA VAL A 732 15.04 -10.19 58.15
C VAL A 732 13.97 -9.61 59.09
N THR A 733 13.99 -8.29 59.33
CA THR A 733 13.08 -7.59 60.26
C THR A 733 12.25 -6.49 59.57
N GLU A 734 11.07 -6.15 60.10
CA GLU A 734 10.19 -5.09 59.57
C GLU A 734 10.73 -3.69 59.93
N VAL A 735 10.86 -2.82 58.92
CA VAL A 735 11.38 -1.44 59.06
C VAL A 735 10.24 -0.42 59.16
N SER A 736 9.17 -0.57 58.38
CA SER A 736 7.98 0.28 58.47
C SER A 736 6.74 -0.43 57.96
N ASN A 737 5.57 -0.07 58.48
CA ASN A 737 4.27 -0.60 58.06
C ASN A 737 3.21 0.49 58.16
N LYS A 738 2.67 0.91 57.01
CA LYS A 738 1.71 2.01 56.92
C LYS A 738 0.54 1.64 56.04
N THR A 739 -0.66 2.06 56.43
CA THR A 739 -1.87 1.98 55.60
C THR A 739 -2.30 3.39 55.22
N TYR A 740 -2.60 3.58 53.95
CA TYR A 740 -3.09 4.82 53.36
C TYR A 740 -4.51 4.62 52.87
N THR A 741 -5.34 5.65 52.96
CA THR A 741 -6.76 5.61 52.58
C THR A 741 -7.02 6.72 51.57
N ASN A 742 -7.48 6.35 50.36
CA ASN A 742 -7.79 7.28 49.27
C ASN A 742 -8.56 6.57 48.13
N ASN A 743 -8.92 7.27 47.06
CA ASN A 743 -9.57 6.67 45.90
C ASN A 743 -8.64 5.65 45.20
N LEU A 744 -9.24 4.59 44.66
CA LEU A 744 -8.58 3.53 43.89
C LEU A 744 -9.39 3.25 42.63
N ARG A 745 -8.70 3.21 41.49
CA ARG A 745 -9.26 2.67 40.25
C ARG A 745 -8.36 1.60 39.66
N ILE A 746 -8.96 0.59 39.04
CA ILE A 746 -8.28 -0.44 38.26
C ILE A 746 -9.02 -0.58 36.93
N LEU A 747 -8.27 -0.58 35.83
CA LEU A 747 -8.73 -0.64 34.45
C LEU A 747 -8.25 -1.94 33.77
N ASP A 748 -9.10 -2.49 32.92
CA ASP A 748 -8.81 -3.53 31.93
C ASP A 748 -8.93 -2.87 30.54
N GLY A 749 -7.79 -2.45 29.98
CA GLY A 749 -7.76 -1.53 28.85
C GLY A 749 -8.41 -0.18 29.20
N GLU A 750 -9.43 0.22 28.43
CA GLU A 750 -10.21 1.46 28.68
C GLU A 750 -11.38 1.27 29.66
N THR A 751 -11.64 0.04 30.12
CA THR A 751 -12.81 -0.26 30.97
C THR A 751 -12.43 -0.25 32.45
N THR A 752 -13.11 0.58 33.26
CA THR A 752 -12.97 0.55 34.72
C THR A 752 -13.59 -0.73 35.29
N VAL A 753 -12.77 -1.55 35.95
CA VAL A 753 -13.19 -2.82 36.59
C VAL A 753 -13.27 -2.73 38.11
N VAL A 754 -12.54 -1.79 38.71
CA VAL A 754 -12.63 -1.44 40.13
C VAL A 754 -12.63 0.08 40.23
N GLU A 755 -13.59 0.63 40.96
CA GLU A 755 -13.63 2.05 41.31
C GLU A 755 -14.16 2.19 42.73
N GLU A 756 -13.30 2.68 43.61
CA GLU A 756 -13.57 2.81 45.04
C GLU A 756 -13.19 4.23 45.44
N ALA A 757 -14.18 5.03 45.86
CA ALA A 757 -13.92 6.40 46.35
C ALA A 757 -13.07 6.40 47.63
N GLU A 758 -13.06 5.29 48.38
CA GLU A 758 -12.29 5.12 49.60
C GLU A 758 -11.77 3.68 49.73
N ALA A 759 -10.54 3.45 49.26
CA ALA A 759 -9.82 2.18 49.36
C ALA A 759 -8.62 2.28 50.31
N ASN A 760 -8.14 1.13 50.79
CA ASN A 760 -6.99 1.06 51.69
C ASN A 760 -5.81 0.34 51.03
N VAL A 761 -4.65 1.00 51.00
CA VAL A 761 -3.39 0.41 50.53
C VAL A 761 -2.39 0.33 51.69
N ASN A 762 -1.88 -0.86 51.98
CA ASN A 762 -0.88 -1.09 53.01
C ASN A 762 0.49 -1.37 52.39
N ILE A 763 1.52 -0.65 52.85
CA ILE A 763 2.91 -0.80 52.42
C ILE A 763 3.76 -1.13 53.65
N VAL A 764 4.46 -2.28 53.57
CA VAL A 764 5.43 -2.74 54.55
C VAL A 764 6.82 -2.75 53.91
N LYS A 765 7.82 -2.20 54.60
CA LYS A 765 9.24 -2.24 54.21
C LYS A 765 10.01 -3.13 55.17
N TYR A 766 10.90 -3.97 54.67
CA TYR A 766 11.75 -4.87 55.44
C TYR A 766 13.24 -4.43 55.43
N SER A 767 14.03 -5.01 56.33
CA SER A 767 15.44 -4.66 56.56
C SER A 767 16.38 -5.09 55.43
N ASP A 768 15.93 -5.96 54.54
CA ASP A 768 16.63 -6.44 53.34
C ASP A 768 16.23 -5.68 52.06
N GLU A 769 15.57 -4.53 52.24
CA GLU A 769 15.05 -3.64 51.19
C GLU A 769 13.91 -4.24 50.35
N SER A 770 13.31 -5.35 50.82
CA SER A 770 12.05 -5.84 50.26
C SER A 770 10.84 -5.05 50.77
N TYR A 771 9.77 -5.09 49.98
CA TYR A 771 8.50 -4.42 50.23
C TYR A 771 7.35 -5.42 50.09
N LYS A 772 6.32 -5.26 50.92
CA LYS A 772 5.02 -5.90 50.76
C LYS A 772 3.96 -4.82 50.54
N VAL A 773 3.31 -4.85 49.39
CA VAL A 773 2.20 -3.97 49.02
C VAL A 773 0.90 -4.77 49.11
N THR A 774 -0.13 -4.21 49.71
CA THR A 774 -1.43 -4.87 49.87
C THR A 774 -2.56 -3.89 49.54
N LEU A 775 -3.27 -4.15 48.44
CA LEU A 775 -4.51 -3.48 48.09
C LEU A 775 -5.64 -4.20 48.84
N LYS A 776 -6.30 -3.55 49.79
CA LYS A 776 -7.26 -4.21 50.69
C LYS A 776 -8.67 -4.23 50.11
N ASN A 777 -9.38 -5.35 50.33
CA ASN A 777 -10.79 -5.54 49.99
C ASN A 777 -11.15 -5.17 48.53
N VAL A 778 -10.27 -5.46 47.57
CA VAL A 778 -10.53 -5.14 46.16
C VAL A 778 -11.66 -6.02 45.63
N ASN A 779 -12.72 -5.42 45.08
CA ASN A 779 -13.85 -6.12 44.48
C ASN A 779 -13.65 -6.27 42.97
N MET A 780 -13.16 -7.43 42.54
CA MET A 780 -12.88 -7.71 41.13
C MET A 780 -13.18 -9.18 40.80
N LEU A 781 -13.46 -9.51 39.54
CA LEU A 781 -13.77 -10.89 39.12
C LEU A 781 -14.94 -11.53 39.93
N ASN A 782 -15.92 -10.73 40.34
CA ASN A 782 -17.05 -11.10 41.21
C ASN A 782 -16.64 -11.65 42.59
N LYS A 783 -15.48 -11.25 43.11
CA LYS A 783 -14.98 -11.63 44.45
C LYS A 783 -14.29 -10.44 45.11
N THR A 784 -14.43 -10.34 46.43
CA THR A 784 -13.71 -9.36 47.24
C THR A 784 -12.53 -10.04 47.93
N GLN A 785 -11.32 -9.54 47.73
CA GLN A 785 -10.09 -10.13 48.27
C GLN A 785 -8.99 -9.07 48.45
N ASP A 786 -8.15 -9.22 49.47
CA ASP A 786 -6.89 -8.48 49.57
C ASP A 786 -5.92 -8.97 48.48
N LEU A 787 -5.40 -8.06 47.67
CA LEU A 787 -4.36 -8.36 46.67
C LEU A 787 -2.99 -8.01 47.25
N VAL A 788 -2.14 -9.01 47.41
CA VAL A 788 -0.87 -8.93 48.13
C VAL A 788 0.30 -9.22 47.20
N PHE A 789 1.27 -8.32 47.19
CA PHE A 789 2.46 -8.41 46.35
C PHE A 789 3.73 -8.20 47.19
N VAL A 790 4.74 -9.04 46.99
CA VAL A 790 6.02 -8.98 47.69
C VAL A 790 7.16 -8.85 46.68
N GLY A 791 8.03 -7.86 46.87
CA GLY A 791 9.00 -7.44 45.87
C GLY A 791 10.16 -6.64 46.43
N LYS A 792 11.00 -6.12 45.54
CA LYS A 792 12.10 -5.21 45.89
C LYS A 792 11.98 -3.90 45.14
N ALA A 793 12.50 -2.84 45.74
CA ALA A 793 12.68 -1.58 45.03
C ALA A 793 13.70 -1.77 43.88
N LEU A 794 13.44 -1.15 42.74
CA LEU A 794 14.41 -1.04 41.65
C LEU A 794 15.39 0.09 42.01
N ILE A 795 16.66 -0.24 42.18
CA ILE A 795 17.71 0.73 42.55
C ILE A 795 18.59 0.97 41.32
N GLU A 796 18.46 2.14 40.69
CA GLU A 796 19.47 2.68 39.78
C GLU A 796 20.61 3.34 40.60
N GLU A 797 21.86 3.29 40.12
CA GLU A 797 23.03 3.77 40.87
C GLU A 797 22.89 5.25 41.33
N ALA A 798 23.21 5.50 42.60
CA ALA A 798 22.98 6.70 43.44
C ALA A 798 23.47 8.08 42.88
N PRO A 799 23.11 9.29 43.43
CA PRO A 799 22.70 9.58 44.82
C PRO A 799 21.75 10.80 45.13
N THR A 800 21.53 11.05 46.45
CA THR A 800 21.22 12.33 47.17
C THR A 800 19.82 12.97 47.14
N GLU A 801 19.17 12.94 48.32
CA GLU A 801 18.10 13.82 48.84
C GLU A 801 16.90 14.22 47.94
N ALA A 802 15.75 13.61 48.29
CA ALA A 802 14.36 14.07 48.17
C ALA A 802 13.71 14.15 46.76
N THR A 803 12.59 13.41 46.64
CA THR A 803 11.50 13.51 45.64
C THR A 803 11.70 12.90 44.25
N GLU A 804 12.30 11.71 44.15
CA GLU A 804 12.16 10.87 42.94
C GLU A 804 11.17 9.70 43.16
N PRO A 805 10.47 9.25 42.11
CA PRO A 805 9.47 8.18 42.20
C PRO A 805 10.13 6.85 42.61
N LEU A 806 9.51 6.13 43.56
CA LEU A 806 9.97 4.82 44.01
C LEU A 806 9.25 3.72 43.22
N THR A 807 10.03 2.92 42.48
CA THR A 807 9.51 1.78 41.72
C THR A 807 9.73 0.48 42.46
N ILE A 808 8.66 -0.29 42.69
CA ILE A 808 8.69 -1.62 43.33
C ILE A 808 8.28 -2.67 42.31
N ILE A 809 9.15 -3.64 42.05
CA ILE A 809 8.82 -4.83 41.25
C ILE A 809 8.54 -5.98 42.21
N ALA A 810 7.32 -6.52 42.13
CA ALA A 810 6.80 -7.49 43.06
C ALA A 810 6.08 -8.65 42.35
N LYS A 811 5.90 -9.74 43.08
CA LYS A 811 5.11 -10.89 42.65
C LYS A 811 3.99 -11.15 43.65
N SER A 812 2.87 -11.67 43.15
CA SER A 812 1.72 -12.02 43.98
C SER A 812 2.08 -13.08 45.03
N ASP A 813 1.49 -12.98 46.21
CA ASP A 813 1.55 -14.07 47.19
C ASP A 813 0.67 -15.26 46.76
N ALA A 814 0.69 -16.35 47.53
CA ALA A 814 -0.05 -17.57 47.18
C ALA A 814 -1.57 -17.35 47.07
N ALA A 815 -2.17 -16.54 47.94
CA ALA A 815 -3.60 -16.28 47.94
C ALA A 815 -4.02 -15.43 46.73
N THR A 816 -3.23 -14.42 46.41
CA THR A 816 -3.43 -13.55 45.23
C THR A 816 -3.19 -14.33 43.94
N THR A 817 -2.21 -15.23 43.91
CA THR A 817 -1.96 -16.16 42.80
C THR A 817 -3.16 -17.09 42.56
N GLU A 818 -3.74 -17.64 43.63
CA GLU A 818 -4.96 -18.47 43.50
C GLU A 818 -6.17 -17.66 43.03
N PHE A 819 -6.28 -16.39 43.43
CA PHE A 819 -7.35 -15.49 42.99
C PHE A 819 -7.33 -15.24 41.47
N PHE A 820 -6.14 -15.01 40.89
CA PHE A 820 -5.98 -14.80 39.44
C PHE A 820 -5.78 -16.10 38.64
N GLY A 821 -5.51 -17.22 39.30
CA GLY A 821 -5.26 -18.54 38.69
C GLY A 821 -3.82 -18.75 38.20
N GLU A 822 -3.00 -17.70 38.18
CA GLU A 822 -1.58 -17.70 37.80
C GLU A 822 -0.85 -16.59 38.59
N GLU A 823 0.48 -16.74 38.75
CA GLU A 823 1.31 -15.75 39.45
C GLU A 823 1.27 -14.41 38.68
N MET A 824 0.86 -13.35 39.37
CA MET A 824 0.85 -11.99 38.83
C MET A 824 2.18 -11.32 39.13
N SER A 825 2.77 -10.70 38.12
CA SER A 825 3.80 -9.68 38.30
C SER A 825 3.12 -8.33 38.54
N ALA A 826 3.70 -7.51 39.41
CA ALA A 826 3.21 -6.19 39.72
C ALA A 826 4.35 -5.19 39.73
N THR A 827 4.15 -4.07 39.04
CA THR A 827 5.03 -2.90 39.09
C THR A 827 4.26 -1.78 39.76
N PHE A 828 4.75 -1.28 40.90
CA PHE A 828 4.18 -0.12 41.60
C PHE A 828 5.12 1.07 41.45
N GLU A 829 4.59 2.19 40.96
CA GLU A 829 5.28 3.46 40.81
C GLU A 829 4.71 4.47 41.80
N ILE A 830 5.44 4.69 42.89
CA ILE A 830 5.06 5.65 43.92
C ILE A 830 5.62 7.02 43.54
N THR A 831 4.77 7.92 43.08
CA THR A 831 5.15 9.24 42.57
C THR A 831 5.19 10.31 43.66
N GLU A 832 4.35 10.19 44.68
CA GLU A 832 4.37 11.04 45.86
C GLU A 832 4.20 10.19 47.13
N VAL A 833 5.03 10.41 48.14
CA VAL A 833 4.88 9.75 49.45
C VAL A 833 5.17 10.73 50.58
N SER A 834 4.22 10.85 51.48
CA SER A 834 4.34 11.64 52.70
C SER A 834 4.06 10.79 53.94
N ALA A 835 4.02 11.43 55.10
CA ALA A 835 3.65 10.75 56.32
C ALA A 835 2.20 10.23 56.31
N GLU A 836 1.32 10.92 55.57
CA GLU A 836 -0.14 10.81 55.62
C GLU A 836 -0.76 10.41 54.27
N GLU A 837 -0.08 10.69 53.15
CA GLU A 837 -0.59 10.44 51.80
C GLU A 837 0.43 9.69 50.94
N ILE A 838 -0.09 8.95 49.95
CA ILE A 838 0.72 8.32 48.90
C ILE A 838 -0.04 8.40 47.58
N LYS A 839 0.65 8.73 46.49
CA LYS A 839 0.15 8.59 45.12
C LYS A 839 0.91 7.49 44.43
N MET A 840 0.18 6.59 43.78
CA MET A 840 0.77 5.38 43.21
C MET A 840 0.03 4.96 41.95
N GLY A 841 0.76 4.85 40.85
CA GLY A 841 0.33 4.09 39.66
C GLY A 841 0.85 2.65 39.77
N PHE A 842 0.13 1.69 39.20
CA PHE A 842 0.61 0.31 39.16
C PHE A 842 0.08 -0.48 37.98
N VAL A 843 0.86 -1.46 37.55
CA VAL A 843 0.48 -2.44 36.53
C VAL A 843 0.51 -3.83 37.15
N LEU A 844 -0.55 -4.59 36.97
CA LEU A 844 -0.65 -6.00 37.36
C LEU A 844 -0.76 -6.83 36.09
N ASN A 845 0.21 -7.70 35.81
CA ASN A 845 0.18 -8.52 34.60
C ASN A 845 0.68 -9.95 34.81
N ASN A 846 0.20 -10.84 33.94
CA ASN A 846 0.74 -12.18 33.73
C ASN A 846 0.66 -12.51 32.22
N THR A 847 0.77 -13.78 31.85
CA THR A 847 0.72 -14.17 30.43
C THR A 847 -0.64 -13.93 29.75
N SER A 848 -1.72 -13.77 30.52
CA SER A 848 -3.10 -13.74 30.03
C SER A 848 -3.92 -12.51 30.42
N LEU A 849 -3.50 -11.77 31.45
CA LEU A 849 -4.21 -10.65 32.06
C LEU A 849 -3.27 -9.45 32.20
N GLU A 850 -3.78 -8.26 31.95
CA GLU A 850 -3.09 -6.99 32.18
C GLU A 850 -4.09 -5.98 32.74
N TYR A 851 -3.79 -5.43 33.92
CA TYR A 851 -4.57 -4.40 34.58
C TYR A 851 -3.69 -3.20 34.89
N GLN A 852 -4.22 -2.00 34.70
CA GLN A 852 -3.60 -0.75 35.11
C GLN A 852 -4.39 -0.18 36.28
N GLY A 853 -3.74 0.34 37.31
CA GLY A 853 -4.46 0.90 38.45
C GLY A 853 -3.76 2.10 39.05
N GLU A 854 -4.54 2.93 39.73
CA GLU A 854 -4.08 4.17 40.33
C GLU A 854 -4.73 4.35 41.70
N PHE A 855 -3.93 4.85 42.65
CA PHE A 855 -4.36 5.15 44.02
C PHE A 855 -4.00 6.59 44.37
N ASN A 856 -4.96 7.32 44.97
CA ASN A 856 -4.87 8.76 45.24
C ASN A 856 -4.65 9.56 43.93
N TYR A 857 -5.50 9.30 42.93
CA TYR A 857 -5.47 9.99 41.66
C TYR A 857 -6.33 11.26 41.72
N THR A 858 -5.88 12.32 41.06
CA THR A 858 -6.71 13.50 40.83
C THR A 858 -7.59 13.24 39.62
N GLU A 859 -8.90 13.37 39.74
CA GLU A 859 -9.79 13.40 38.58
C GLU A 859 -9.50 14.67 37.77
N GLU A 860 -8.97 14.52 36.55
CA GLU A 860 -9.06 15.58 35.55
C GLU A 860 -10.53 15.64 35.10
N GLU A 861 -11.27 16.57 35.67
CA GLU A 861 -12.65 16.86 35.28
C GLU A 861 -12.64 17.44 33.86
N THR A 862 -12.87 16.59 32.87
CA THR A 862 -13.00 16.99 31.47
C THR A 862 -14.34 17.71 31.30
N PRO A 863 -14.37 18.95 30.77
CA PRO A 863 -15.63 19.63 30.52
C PRO A 863 -16.49 18.82 29.54
N GLU A 864 -17.78 18.72 29.82
CA GLU A 864 -18.74 18.20 28.86
C GLU A 864 -18.83 19.17 27.68
N VAL A 865 -18.67 18.66 26.46
CA VAL A 865 -18.64 19.47 25.24
C VAL A 865 -19.91 19.20 24.44
N TYR A 866 -20.75 20.21 24.36
CA TYR A 866 -21.98 20.17 23.58
C TYR A 866 -21.78 20.91 22.27
N THR A 867 -22.21 20.31 21.17
CA THR A 867 -22.11 20.93 19.84
C THR A 867 -23.49 21.07 19.22
N SER A 868 -23.93 22.30 18.99
CA SER A 868 -25.23 22.60 18.37
C SER A 868 -25.24 24.02 17.78
N ASN A 869 -26.40 24.48 17.29
CA ASN A 869 -26.61 25.85 16.86
C ASN A 869 -26.50 26.83 18.04
N LEU A 870 -25.76 27.93 17.84
CA LEU A 870 -25.66 29.05 18.77
C LEU A 870 -26.03 30.34 18.04
N HIS A 871 -26.96 31.08 18.61
CA HIS A 871 -27.41 32.38 18.13
C HIS A 871 -27.25 33.41 19.24
N ILE A 872 -26.69 34.59 18.92
CA ILE A 872 -26.57 35.73 19.82
C ILE A 872 -27.07 36.97 19.07
N TYR A 873 -27.94 37.74 19.70
CA TYR A 873 -28.61 38.91 19.13
C TYR A 873 -28.67 40.06 20.14
N ASP A 874 -28.98 41.27 19.65
CA ASP A 874 -29.22 42.42 20.53
C ASP A 874 -30.57 42.24 21.24
N ALA A 875 -30.59 42.17 22.56
CA ALA A 875 -31.83 41.97 23.31
C ALA A 875 -32.83 43.14 23.16
N ALA A 876 -32.36 44.33 22.78
CA ALA A 876 -33.22 45.49 22.49
C ALA A 876 -33.73 45.51 21.05
N ALA A 877 -33.14 44.73 20.15
CA ALA A 877 -33.52 44.58 18.75
C ALA A 877 -33.30 43.12 18.28
N PRO A 878 -34.16 42.17 18.68
CA PRO A 878 -33.93 40.73 18.48
C PRO A 878 -33.79 40.29 17.02
N GLU A 879 -34.34 41.06 16.09
CA GLU A 879 -34.22 40.88 14.64
C GLU A 879 -32.79 41.13 14.10
N THR A 880 -31.87 41.62 14.94
CA THR A 880 -30.48 41.94 14.57
C THR A 880 -29.54 40.88 15.11
N ASP A 881 -29.14 39.97 14.21
CA ASP A 881 -28.18 38.92 14.51
C ASP A 881 -26.79 39.51 14.74
N LEU A 882 -26.20 39.18 15.89
CA LEU A 882 -24.84 39.58 16.24
C LEU A 882 -23.84 38.44 16.01
N PHE A 883 -24.27 37.19 16.18
CA PHE A 883 -23.49 35.98 15.91
C PHE A 883 -24.40 34.77 15.70
N GLN A 884 -24.12 33.94 14.69
CA GLN A 884 -24.77 32.66 14.43
C GLN A 884 -23.74 31.62 14.01
N ALA A 885 -23.87 30.39 14.52
CA ALA A 885 -23.08 29.25 14.10
C ALA A 885 -23.83 27.94 14.32
N ASP A 886 -23.89 27.08 13.30
CA ASP A 886 -24.65 25.81 13.32
C ASP A 886 -23.95 24.66 14.06
N GLN A 887 -22.66 24.83 14.35
CA GLN A 887 -21.80 23.85 15.02
C GLN A 887 -20.93 24.54 16.08
N ALA A 888 -21.55 25.40 16.87
CA ALA A 888 -20.88 26.06 17.98
C ALA A 888 -20.67 25.07 19.13
N LYS A 889 -19.57 25.24 19.85
CA LYS A 889 -19.25 24.42 21.01
C LYS A 889 -19.56 25.18 22.29
N VAL A 890 -20.27 24.52 23.20
CA VAL A 890 -20.47 24.97 24.56
C VAL A 890 -19.82 23.96 25.48
N GLU A 891 -18.85 24.43 26.27
CA GLU A 891 -18.21 23.61 27.29
C GLU A 891 -18.89 23.89 28.63
N PHE A 892 -19.35 22.84 29.30
CA PHE A 892 -19.92 22.92 30.64
C PHE A 892 -19.11 22.05 31.60
N LEU A 893 -18.66 22.66 32.70
CA LEU A 893 -17.90 21.99 33.74
C LEU A 893 -18.54 22.33 35.08
N ALA A 894 -19.01 21.32 35.81
CA ALA A 894 -19.52 21.49 37.17
C ALA A 894 -18.61 20.75 38.14
N THR A 895 -18.30 21.35 39.28
CA THR A 895 -17.51 20.73 40.34
C THR A 895 -18.41 20.05 41.36
N ALA A 896 -17.89 19.04 42.05
CA ALA A 896 -18.58 18.40 43.17
C ALA A 896 -18.97 19.37 44.32
N THR A 897 -18.35 20.56 44.38
CA THR A 897 -18.67 21.63 45.34
C THR A 897 -19.85 22.51 44.90
N GLY A 898 -20.41 22.27 43.71
CA GLY A 898 -21.56 22.99 43.16
C GLY A 898 -21.21 24.30 42.45
N GLU A 899 -19.94 24.52 42.11
CA GLU A 899 -19.53 25.61 41.21
C GLU A 899 -19.60 25.12 39.76
N PHE A 900 -19.94 25.99 38.82
CA PHE A 900 -19.89 25.66 37.40
C PHE A 900 -19.13 26.71 36.59
N LYS A 901 -18.58 26.26 35.47
CA LYS A 901 -17.99 27.07 34.41
C LYS A 901 -18.66 26.70 33.09
N LEU A 902 -19.24 27.69 32.43
CA LEU A 902 -19.84 27.58 31.10
C LEU A 902 -19.02 28.43 30.13
N THR A 903 -18.58 27.84 29.03
CA THR A 903 -17.80 28.55 28.00
C THR A 903 -18.48 28.44 26.64
N LEU A 904 -18.85 29.57 26.05
CA LEU A 904 -19.26 29.67 24.65
C LEU A 904 -17.99 29.84 23.80
N LYS A 905 -17.67 28.85 22.97
CA LYS A 905 -16.42 28.84 22.20
C LYS A 905 -16.50 29.67 20.94
N ASP A 906 -15.37 30.26 20.56
CA ASP A 906 -15.13 30.82 19.23
C ASP A 906 -16.12 31.92 18.78
N VAL A 907 -16.74 32.62 19.73
CA VAL A 907 -17.76 33.64 19.46
C VAL A 907 -17.13 34.85 18.78
N THR A 908 -17.73 35.28 17.66
CA THR A 908 -17.29 36.47 16.93
C THR A 908 -18.31 37.59 17.08
N LEU A 909 -17.92 38.68 17.75
CA LEU A 909 -18.72 39.90 17.90
C LEU A 909 -17.90 41.11 17.43
N ASN A 910 -18.50 41.99 16.63
CA ASN A 910 -17.85 43.19 16.09
C ASN A 910 -16.48 42.90 15.43
N GLU A 911 -16.42 41.87 14.57
CA GLU A 911 -15.20 41.43 13.86
C GLU A 911 -14.05 40.92 14.76
N LYS A 912 -14.30 40.70 16.06
CA LYS A 912 -13.34 40.13 17.00
C LYS A 912 -13.83 38.78 17.49
N LYS A 913 -12.91 37.83 17.60
CA LYS A 913 -13.17 36.45 18.03
C LYS A 913 -12.65 36.25 19.46
N SER A 914 -13.45 35.65 20.33
CA SER A 914 -13.08 35.28 21.70
C SER A 914 -13.98 34.16 22.22
N ASP A 915 -13.46 33.37 23.16
CA ASP A 915 -14.31 32.55 24.03
C ASP A 915 -15.03 33.46 25.03
N LEU A 916 -16.30 33.15 25.35
CA LEU A 916 -17.06 33.82 26.41
C LEU A 916 -17.20 32.86 27.59
N VAL A 917 -16.54 33.17 28.69
CA VAL A 917 -16.41 32.33 29.88
C VAL A 917 -17.23 32.91 31.02
N PHE A 918 -18.11 32.09 31.59
CA PHE A 918 -18.98 32.44 32.70
C PHE A 918 -18.84 31.44 33.83
N THR A 919 -18.80 31.93 35.07
CA THR A 919 -18.70 31.10 36.28
C THR A 919 -19.82 31.41 37.25
N GLY A 920 -20.37 30.40 37.91
CA GLY A 920 -21.47 30.55 38.85
C GLY A 920 -21.58 29.39 39.83
N THR A 921 -22.67 29.36 40.58
CA THR A 921 -23.01 28.26 41.50
C THR A 921 -24.32 27.63 41.07
N LEU A 922 -24.38 26.29 41.08
CA LEU A 922 -25.60 25.56 40.76
C LEU A 922 -26.68 25.87 41.81
N PRO A 923 -27.95 26.02 41.40
CA PRO A 923 -29.04 26.27 42.34
C PRO A 923 -29.23 25.08 43.30
N THR A 924 -29.46 25.38 44.58
CA THR A 924 -29.72 24.34 45.59
C THR A 924 -31.12 23.73 45.38
N PRO A 925 -31.28 22.39 45.40
CA PRO A 925 -32.60 21.77 45.22
C PRO A 925 -33.57 22.22 46.31
N GLN A 926 -34.65 22.92 45.96
CA GLN A 926 -35.78 23.15 46.88
C GLN A 926 -36.68 21.90 46.92
N PRO A 927 -36.96 21.33 48.10
CA PRO A 927 -37.84 20.18 48.21
C PRO A 927 -39.30 20.62 48.12
N GLY A 928 -39.93 20.41 46.96
CA GLY A 928 -41.39 20.31 46.86
C GLY A 928 -42.03 20.96 45.64
N GLY A 929 -42.50 20.11 44.73
CA GLY A 929 -43.66 20.42 43.88
C GLY A 929 -43.55 19.93 42.44
N GLN A 930 -43.99 18.71 42.16
CA GLN A 930 -44.77 18.39 40.96
C GLN A 930 -45.47 17.03 41.13
N ASP A 931 -46.80 17.08 41.22
CA ASP A 931 -47.75 15.96 41.05
C ASP A 931 -47.99 15.79 39.53
N PRO A 932 -48.42 14.61 39.03
CA PRO A 932 -48.32 14.26 37.63
C PRO A 932 -49.41 14.89 36.75
N LEU A 933 -48.96 15.28 35.56
CA LEU A 933 -49.65 15.52 34.27
C LEU A 933 -51.19 15.48 34.25
N ALA A 934 -51.79 16.57 33.77
CA ALA A 934 -53.16 16.61 33.26
C ALA A 934 -53.17 17.04 31.78
N GLU A 935 -54.01 16.36 31.00
CA GLU A 935 -54.21 16.46 29.54
C GLU A 935 -54.84 17.77 29.05
N GLU A 936 -54.51 18.04 27.77
CA GLU A 936 -55.14 18.87 26.74
C GLU A 936 -55.23 20.41 26.90
N GLY A 937 -54.56 21.08 25.97
CA GLY A 937 -55.00 22.36 25.39
C GLY A 937 -54.00 23.51 25.53
N GLU A 938 -53.52 23.99 24.38
CA GLU A 938 -52.73 25.22 24.16
C GLU A 938 -51.23 25.15 24.52
N THR A 939 -50.38 25.22 23.49
CA THR A 939 -48.92 25.31 23.59
C THR A 939 -48.48 26.69 24.06
N THR A 940 -48.26 26.83 25.36
CA THR A 940 -47.38 27.85 25.96
C THR A 940 -45.97 27.27 26.11
N PRO A 941 -44.88 28.07 26.03
CA PRO A 941 -43.52 27.55 26.15
C PRO A 941 -43.33 26.88 27.52
N ALA A 942 -42.71 25.69 27.54
CA ALA A 942 -42.38 24.97 28.76
C ALA A 942 -41.53 25.86 29.71
N GLU A 943 -41.86 25.90 31.00
CA GLU A 943 -41.04 26.58 32.01
C GLU A 943 -39.60 25.99 32.03
N PRO A 944 -38.56 26.81 32.23
CA PRO A 944 -37.18 26.33 32.24
C PRO A 944 -36.93 25.37 33.41
N ALA A 945 -36.26 24.25 33.12
CA ALA A 945 -35.95 23.21 34.11
C ALA A 945 -34.93 23.67 35.16
N MET A 946 -34.02 24.58 34.80
CA MET A 946 -32.99 25.12 35.70
C MET A 946 -32.53 26.51 35.27
N VAL A 947 -32.28 27.42 36.23
CA VAL A 947 -31.75 28.76 35.97
C VAL A 947 -30.38 28.92 36.62
N LEU A 948 -29.35 29.21 35.82
CA LEU A 948 -27.97 29.42 36.25
C LEU A 948 -27.61 30.91 36.17
N ASN A 949 -27.20 31.47 37.30
CA ASN A 949 -26.68 32.83 37.37
C ASN A 949 -25.16 32.78 37.37
N ALA A 950 -24.53 33.53 36.46
CA ALA A 950 -23.09 33.50 36.27
C ALA A 950 -22.49 34.90 36.12
N THR A 951 -21.21 35.01 36.44
CA THR A 951 -20.39 36.20 36.21
C THR A 951 -19.34 35.88 35.16
N ALA A 952 -19.15 36.79 34.21
CA ALA A 952 -18.12 36.68 33.19
C ALA A 952 -16.72 36.82 33.81
N ASP A 953 -15.73 36.12 33.25
CA ASP A 953 -14.33 36.36 33.61
C ASP A 953 -13.81 37.71 33.07
N GLU A 954 -12.60 38.11 33.50
CA GLU A 954 -12.02 39.42 33.13
C GLU A 954 -11.82 39.58 31.61
N ALA A 955 -11.45 38.49 30.92
CA ALA A 955 -11.26 38.48 29.48
C ALA A 955 -12.58 38.70 28.72
N THR A 956 -13.63 37.97 29.12
CA THR A 956 -14.97 38.07 28.56
C THR A 956 -15.59 39.43 28.82
N ALA A 957 -15.46 39.97 30.03
CA ALA A 957 -15.93 41.32 30.36
C ALA A 957 -15.24 42.38 29.48
N THR A 958 -13.92 42.28 29.33
CA THR A 958 -13.13 43.17 28.47
C THR A 958 -13.54 43.07 27.00
N PHE A 959 -13.76 41.85 26.51
CA PHE A 959 -14.23 41.58 25.14
C PHE A 959 -15.60 42.23 24.88
N LEU A 960 -16.52 42.14 25.84
CA LEU A 960 -17.84 42.79 25.79
C LEU A 960 -17.79 44.32 26.02
N GLY A 961 -16.61 44.88 26.32
CA GLY A 961 -16.37 46.32 26.46
C GLY A 961 -16.75 46.90 27.83
N THR A 962 -16.72 46.09 28.89
CA THR A 962 -17.08 46.46 30.27
C THR A 962 -16.04 45.95 31.28
N THR A 963 -16.06 46.42 32.52
CA THR A 963 -15.21 45.87 33.60
C THR A 963 -15.81 44.65 34.28
N SER A 964 -17.09 44.36 34.03
CA SER A 964 -17.81 43.19 34.53
C SER A 964 -19.05 42.94 33.69
N ALA A 965 -19.38 41.66 33.45
CA ALA A 965 -20.62 41.24 32.81
C ALA A 965 -21.24 40.08 33.61
N THR A 966 -22.56 39.98 33.57
CA THR A 966 -23.32 38.89 34.20
C THR A 966 -24.16 38.19 33.16
N ALA A 967 -24.42 36.90 33.35
CA ALA A 967 -25.27 36.12 32.47
C ALA A 967 -26.29 35.33 33.29
N VAL A 968 -27.51 35.28 32.77
CA VAL A 968 -28.56 34.38 33.24
C VAL A 968 -28.77 33.35 32.15
N PHE A 969 -28.56 32.07 32.46
CA PHE A 969 -28.78 30.95 31.56
C PHE A 969 -30.00 30.16 32.04
N ASN A 970 -31.01 30.01 31.20
CA ASN A 970 -32.14 29.14 31.45
C ASN A 970 -31.91 27.85 30.65
N VAL A 971 -31.72 26.75 31.38
CA VAL A 971 -31.56 25.41 30.85
C VAL A 971 -32.92 24.74 30.77
N ILE A 972 -33.22 24.18 29.60
CA ILE A 972 -34.45 23.46 29.29
C ILE A 972 -34.03 22.03 28.96
N MET A 973 -34.54 21.04 29.67
CA MET A 973 -34.25 19.63 29.39
C MET A 973 -35.25 19.08 28.36
N ASN A 974 -34.78 18.25 27.43
CA ASN A 974 -35.61 17.56 26.45
C ASN A 974 -35.66 16.06 26.76
N ASP A 975 -36.77 15.61 27.35
CA ASP A 975 -36.95 14.22 27.79
C ASP A 975 -37.11 13.22 26.61
N GLU A 976 -37.28 13.70 25.37
CA GLU A 976 -37.45 12.88 24.16
C GLU A 976 -36.21 12.90 23.23
N ALA A 977 -35.07 13.40 23.69
CA ALA A 977 -33.85 13.51 22.91
C ALA A 977 -33.30 12.15 22.43
N GLU A 978 -32.98 12.02 21.13
CA GLU A 978 -32.35 10.82 20.57
C GLU A 978 -30.81 10.80 20.72
N THR A 979 -30.20 11.96 20.99
CA THR A 979 -28.75 12.11 21.20
C THR A 979 -28.43 12.96 22.43
N GLU A 980 -27.22 12.81 23.00
CA GLU A 980 -26.77 13.58 24.17
C GLU A 980 -26.68 15.10 23.88
N ASN A 981 -26.43 15.50 22.63
CA ASN A 981 -26.46 16.92 22.24
C ASN A 981 -27.89 17.49 22.18
N ASP A 982 -28.90 16.67 21.94
CA ASP A 982 -30.31 17.09 21.86
C ASP A 982 -30.98 17.14 23.25
N ALA A 983 -30.26 16.72 24.30
CA ALA A 983 -30.79 16.50 25.65
C ALA A 983 -31.10 17.80 26.42
N PHE A 984 -30.52 18.94 26.04
CA PHE A 984 -30.87 20.23 26.65
C PHE A 984 -30.75 21.42 25.69
N ALA A 985 -31.65 22.38 25.82
CA ALA A 985 -31.57 23.70 25.20
C ALA A 985 -31.21 24.77 26.24
N LEU A 986 -30.62 25.87 25.78
CA LEU A 986 -30.13 26.95 26.62
C LEU A 986 -30.60 28.28 26.04
N THR A 987 -31.35 29.06 26.80
CA THR A 987 -31.55 30.49 26.50
C THR A 987 -30.76 31.31 27.48
N PHE A 988 -30.19 32.43 27.07
CA PHE A 988 -29.40 33.25 27.96
C PHE A 988 -29.51 34.74 27.68
N THR A 989 -29.27 35.50 28.74
CA THR A 989 -29.19 36.95 28.67
C THR A 989 -27.90 37.40 29.31
N ILE A 990 -27.03 38.04 28.53
CA ILE A 990 -25.77 38.62 29.01
C ILE A 990 -25.95 40.12 29.20
N THR A 991 -25.74 40.61 30.41
CA THR A 991 -25.74 42.04 30.74
C THR A 991 -24.31 42.54 30.89
N ALA A 992 -23.89 43.43 29.99
CA ALA A 992 -22.56 44.02 29.94
C ALA A 992 -22.66 45.56 29.89
N GLY A 993 -22.64 46.21 31.06
CA GLY A 993 -22.84 47.66 31.15
C GLY A 993 -24.25 48.08 30.72
N GLU A 994 -24.36 48.99 29.75
CA GLU A 994 -25.65 49.42 29.15
C GLU A 994 -26.15 48.46 28.05
N LYS A 995 -25.34 47.48 27.64
CA LYS A 995 -25.69 46.53 26.59
C LYS A 995 -26.25 45.24 27.19
N THR A 996 -27.32 44.74 26.57
CA THR A 996 -27.91 43.45 26.90
C THR A 996 -27.94 42.60 25.64
N LEU A 997 -27.35 41.41 25.69
CA LEU A 997 -27.35 40.44 24.60
C LEU A 997 -28.30 39.31 24.96
N GLY A 998 -29.13 38.92 24.00
CA GLY A 998 -29.87 37.66 24.07
C GLY A 998 -29.11 36.59 23.32
N GLY A 999 -29.27 35.34 23.73
CA GLY A 999 -28.76 34.24 22.94
C GLY A 999 -29.42 32.91 23.26
N GLU A 1000 -29.31 32.00 22.32
CA GLU A 1000 -29.97 30.72 22.30
C GLU A 1000 -28.98 29.67 21.81
N PHE A 1001 -28.89 28.55 22.51
CA PHE A 1001 -28.08 27.39 22.13
C PHE A 1001 -28.95 26.14 22.17
N ASN A 1002 -28.87 25.34 21.11
CA ASN A 1002 -29.68 24.14 20.94
C ASN A 1002 -31.20 24.41 21.07
N TYR A 1003 -31.64 25.62 20.72
CA TYR A 1003 -33.05 26.00 20.71
C TYR A 1003 -33.64 25.65 19.35
N GLU A 1004 -34.82 25.01 19.33
CA GLU A 1004 -35.60 24.87 18.11
C GLU A 1004 -35.97 26.28 17.65
N LYS A 1005 -35.34 26.74 16.56
CA LYS A 1005 -35.68 27.97 15.86
C LYS A 1005 -37.20 28.03 15.73
N GLN A 1006 -37.86 28.91 16.48
CA GLN A 1006 -39.28 29.20 16.24
C GLN A 1006 -39.38 30.23 15.11
N ASP A 1007 -38.93 29.82 13.95
CA ASP A 1007 -39.40 30.27 12.66
C ASP A 1007 -39.48 29.02 11.80
N THR A 1008 -40.54 28.96 10.99
CA THR A 1008 -40.86 27.91 10.00
C THR A 1008 -39.68 26.99 9.74
N PRO A 1009 -39.82 25.65 9.90
CA PRO A 1009 -38.71 24.70 9.74
C PRO A 1009 -37.85 25.21 8.60
N ASP A 1010 -36.53 25.34 8.80
CA ASP A 1010 -35.58 25.62 7.71
C ASP A 1010 -35.70 24.45 6.75
N GLU A 1011 -36.76 24.56 5.99
CA GLU A 1011 -37.29 23.61 5.09
C GLU A 1011 -36.27 23.69 4.01
N LYS A 1012 -35.37 22.71 3.98
CA LYS A 1012 -34.36 22.63 2.93
C LYS A 1012 -35.08 22.88 1.61
N TYR A 1013 -34.61 23.91 0.92
CA TYR A 1013 -35.24 24.46 -0.27
C TYR A 1013 -36.65 25.03 0.02
N PRO A 1014 -36.75 26.12 0.80
CA PRO A 1014 -38.05 26.66 1.20
C PRO A 1014 -38.77 27.30 0.01
N VAL A 1015 -40.10 27.41 0.11
CA VAL A 1015 -40.94 28.15 -0.84
C VAL A 1015 -41.79 29.19 -0.13
N ASN A 1016 -42.12 30.28 -0.82
CA ASN A 1016 -42.82 31.44 -0.24
C ASN A 1016 -44.35 31.30 -0.25
N PHE A 1017 -44.85 30.07 -0.33
CA PHE A 1017 -46.26 29.71 -0.38
C PHE A 1017 -46.45 28.29 0.19
N ASP A 1018 -47.66 27.93 0.60
CA ASP A 1018 -47.97 26.57 1.07
C ASP A 1018 -47.67 25.54 -0.04
N LYS A 1019 -46.78 24.56 0.21
CA LYS A 1019 -46.39 23.51 -0.76
C LYS A 1019 -47.55 22.67 -1.28
N THR A 1020 -48.68 22.63 -0.56
CA THR A 1020 -49.90 21.94 -0.99
C THR A 1020 -50.82 22.82 -1.84
N ALA A 1021 -50.51 24.12 -1.96
CA ALA A 1021 -51.30 25.08 -2.73
C ALA A 1021 -51.28 24.74 -4.23
N LYS A 1022 -52.44 24.94 -4.86
CA LYS A 1022 -52.61 24.81 -6.30
C LYS A 1022 -52.57 26.18 -6.94
N SER A 1023 -52.04 26.25 -8.15
CA SER A 1023 -52.15 27.46 -8.97
C SER A 1023 -53.63 27.83 -9.13
N THR A 1024 -53.93 29.11 -8.89
CA THR A 1024 -55.29 29.66 -9.04
C THR A 1024 -55.55 30.12 -10.48
N HIS A 1025 -54.53 30.11 -11.34
CA HIS A 1025 -54.67 30.48 -12.74
C HIS A 1025 -55.34 29.37 -13.56
N SER A 1026 -56.35 29.75 -14.36
CA SER A 1026 -57.22 28.77 -15.03
C SER A 1026 -56.61 28.18 -16.30
N SER A 1027 -55.85 28.97 -17.08
CA SER A 1027 -55.30 28.60 -18.39
C SER A 1027 -53.78 28.41 -18.43
N ARG A 1028 -53.10 28.47 -17.27
CA ARG A 1028 -51.64 28.40 -17.17
C ARG A 1028 -51.21 27.19 -16.37
N ALA A 1029 -50.25 26.42 -16.88
CA ALA A 1029 -49.67 25.29 -16.18
C ALA A 1029 -48.36 24.84 -16.85
N LEU A 1030 -47.39 24.42 -16.04
CA LEU A 1030 -46.27 23.63 -16.52
C LEU A 1030 -46.71 22.20 -16.72
N ASN A 1031 -46.48 21.66 -17.92
CA ASN A 1031 -46.76 20.27 -18.26
C ASN A 1031 -45.53 19.38 -18.01
N SER A 1032 -44.33 19.88 -18.30
CA SER A 1032 -43.07 19.18 -18.05
C SER A 1032 -41.88 20.13 -18.00
N PHE A 1033 -40.82 19.72 -17.31
CA PHE A 1033 -39.50 20.36 -17.35
C PHE A 1033 -38.44 19.35 -17.79
N SER A 1034 -37.35 19.86 -18.33
CA SER A 1034 -36.30 19.02 -18.90
C SER A 1034 -34.94 19.67 -18.82
N LEU A 1035 -33.90 18.84 -18.79
CA LEU A 1035 -32.51 19.24 -18.79
C LEU A 1035 -31.77 18.46 -19.87
N GLN A 1036 -31.03 19.16 -20.72
CA GLN A 1036 -30.24 18.58 -21.79
C GLN A 1036 -28.78 18.99 -21.66
N GLN A 1037 -27.88 18.01 -21.54
CA GLN A 1037 -26.45 18.23 -21.74
C GLN A 1037 -26.18 18.31 -23.24
N THR A 1038 -25.33 19.26 -23.66
CA THR A 1038 -24.90 19.38 -25.07
C THR A 1038 -24.34 18.05 -25.58
N GLY A 1039 -24.92 17.53 -26.67
CA GLY A 1039 -24.52 16.25 -27.27
C GLY A 1039 -25.14 15.00 -26.62
N LYS A 1040 -26.03 15.13 -25.62
CA LYS A 1040 -26.75 14.02 -24.99
C LYS A 1040 -28.27 14.19 -25.10
N ASP A 1041 -28.99 13.11 -24.78
CA ASP A 1041 -30.44 13.10 -24.78
C ASP A 1041 -31.04 14.04 -23.74
N LYS A 1042 -32.16 14.67 -24.12
CA LYS A 1042 -32.95 15.51 -23.23
C LYS A 1042 -33.65 14.64 -22.18
N GLN A 1043 -33.32 14.84 -20.91
CA GLN A 1043 -33.98 14.20 -19.79
C GLN A 1043 -35.23 15.03 -19.44
N THR A 1044 -36.42 14.43 -19.45
CA THR A 1044 -37.69 15.13 -19.21
C THR A 1044 -38.42 14.51 -18.03
N GLU A 1045 -39.06 15.36 -17.23
CA GLU A 1045 -39.95 14.98 -16.15
C GLU A 1045 -41.32 15.64 -16.38
N SER A 1046 -42.37 14.82 -16.45
CA SER A 1046 -43.74 15.32 -16.54
C SER A 1046 -44.20 15.74 -15.15
N VAL A 1047 -44.82 16.91 -15.10
CA VAL A 1047 -45.45 17.41 -13.89
C VAL A 1047 -46.83 16.76 -13.77
N TYR A 1048 -47.28 16.46 -12.55
CA TYR A 1048 -48.63 15.93 -12.38
C TYR A 1048 -49.67 16.96 -12.83
N ALA A 1049 -50.75 16.49 -13.47
CA ALA A 1049 -51.90 17.34 -13.86
C ALA A 1049 -52.68 17.95 -12.66
N SER A 1050 -52.08 17.91 -11.47
CA SER A 1050 -52.62 18.32 -10.17
C SER A 1050 -52.78 19.83 -10.01
N LYS A 1051 -52.10 20.61 -10.87
CA LYS A 1051 -51.89 22.07 -10.76
C LYS A 1051 -51.23 22.49 -9.45
N ALA A 1052 -50.52 21.59 -8.75
CA ALA A 1052 -49.75 21.96 -7.59
C ALA A 1052 -48.69 23.00 -7.99
N ALA A 1053 -48.53 24.02 -7.17
CA ALA A 1053 -47.51 25.04 -7.39
C ALA A 1053 -46.14 24.60 -6.87
N TYR A 1054 -46.10 23.56 -6.03
CA TYR A 1054 -44.87 22.87 -5.64
C TYR A 1054 -45.03 21.37 -5.90
N GLU A 1055 -44.04 20.76 -6.57
CA GLU A 1055 -43.92 19.30 -6.64
C GLU A 1055 -42.45 18.88 -6.37
N ASP A 1056 -42.27 17.93 -5.45
CA ASP A 1056 -40.97 17.32 -5.15
C ASP A 1056 -40.72 16.15 -6.12
N HIS A 1057 -39.79 16.34 -7.05
CA HIS A 1057 -39.31 15.35 -8.00
C HIS A 1057 -37.87 14.92 -7.68
N THR A 1058 -37.41 14.95 -6.43
CA THR A 1058 -36.07 14.47 -6.06
C THR A 1058 -35.79 13.02 -6.42
N SER A 1059 -36.83 12.20 -6.49
CA SER A 1059 -36.72 10.83 -7.03
C SER A 1059 -36.28 10.81 -8.50
N LYS A 1060 -36.51 11.91 -9.25
CA LYS A 1060 -35.95 12.13 -10.58
C LYS A 1060 -34.52 12.64 -10.48
N VAL A 1061 -33.61 11.83 -11.01
CA VAL A 1061 -32.19 12.13 -11.12
C VAL A 1061 -31.85 12.54 -12.55
N PHE A 1062 -31.42 13.79 -12.73
CA PHE A 1062 -30.79 14.27 -13.96
C PHE A 1062 -29.29 13.95 -13.89
N THR A 1063 -28.80 13.08 -14.77
CA THR A 1063 -27.37 12.72 -14.79
C THR A 1063 -26.64 13.50 -15.87
N VAL A 1064 -25.56 14.21 -15.52
CA VAL A 1064 -24.76 15.04 -16.42
C VAL A 1064 -23.27 14.93 -16.09
N GLU A 1065 -22.40 15.34 -17.00
CA GLU A 1065 -20.95 15.35 -16.77
C GLU A 1065 -20.48 16.66 -16.12
N ALA A 1066 -19.44 16.56 -15.28
CA ALA A 1066 -18.85 17.70 -14.59
C ALA A 1066 -18.39 18.79 -15.58
N GLY A 1067 -18.75 20.04 -15.30
CA GLY A 1067 -18.42 21.20 -16.14
C GLY A 1067 -19.08 21.23 -17.53
N SER A 1068 -20.00 20.32 -17.83
CA SER A 1068 -20.68 20.28 -19.14
C SER A 1068 -21.68 21.44 -19.33
N GLU A 1069 -21.96 21.80 -20.58
CA GLU A 1069 -22.94 22.83 -20.94
C GLU A 1069 -24.35 22.24 -20.95
N LEU A 1070 -25.26 22.84 -20.18
CA LEU A 1070 -26.63 22.39 -19.94
C LEU A 1070 -27.65 23.40 -20.46
N THR A 1071 -28.76 22.91 -20.99
CA THR A 1071 -29.92 23.72 -21.37
C THR A 1071 -31.17 23.19 -20.67
N ALA A 1072 -31.84 24.06 -19.92
CA ALA A 1072 -33.15 23.76 -19.35
C ALA A 1072 -34.26 24.07 -20.36
N SER A 1073 -35.32 23.27 -20.40
CA SER A 1073 -36.45 23.48 -21.31
C SER A 1073 -37.77 23.10 -20.67
N PHE A 1074 -38.82 23.81 -21.04
CA PHE A 1074 -40.09 23.80 -20.35
C PHE A 1074 -41.24 23.67 -21.35
N ASP A 1075 -42.19 22.78 -21.06
CA ASP A 1075 -43.46 22.69 -21.78
C ASP A 1075 -44.53 23.38 -20.94
N TYR A 1076 -44.82 24.62 -21.30
CA TYR A 1076 -45.71 25.49 -20.55
C TYR A 1076 -46.95 25.81 -21.37
N THR A 1077 -48.12 25.48 -20.84
CA THR A 1077 -49.42 25.90 -21.40
C THR A 1077 -49.75 27.28 -20.86
N GLY A 1078 -49.95 28.29 -21.71
CA GLY A 1078 -50.29 29.64 -21.29
C GLY A 1078 -49.82 30.70 -22.26
N GLU A 1079 -50.03 31.98 -21.95
CA GLU A 1079 -49.50 33.07 -22.79
C GLU A 1079 -47.98 33.17 -22.68
N TRP A 1080 -47.47 33.66 -21.54
CA TRP A 1080 -46.04 33.85 -21.27
C TRP A 1080 -45.75 34.05 -19.77
N MET A 1081 -44.58 33.57 -19.32
CA MET A 1081 -43.96 33.71 -17.98
C MET A 1081 -42.43 33.59 -18.13
N HIS A 1082 -41.66 33.69 -17.04
CA HIS A 1082 -40.21 33.51 -17.05
C HIS A 1082 -39.76 32.30 -16.25
N SER A 1083 -38.69 31.66 -16.72
CA SER A 1083 -38.08 30.51 -16.06
C SER A 1083 -36.84 30.92 -15.27
N PHE A 1084 -36.60 30.27 -14.14
CA PHE A 1084 -35.41 30.38 -13.30
C PHE A 1084 -34.91 28.98 -12.94
N VAL A 1085 -33.59 28.77 -12.93
CA VAL A 1085 -32.95 27.49 -12.63
C VAL A 1085 -31.85 27.70 -11.59
N TYR A 1086 -31.89 26.92 -10.52
CA TYR A 1086 -30.93 26.99 -9.42
C TYR A 1086 -30.24 25.65 -9.21
N ILE A 1087 -28.95 25.66 -8.86
CA ILE A 1087 -28.17 24.50 -8.42
C ILE A 1087 -27.49 24.87 -7.11
N ASP A 1088 -27.76 24.11 -6.05
CA ASP A 1088 -27.16 24.26 -4.72
C ASP A 1088 -25.72 23.72 -4.78
N PHE A 1089 -24.73 24.59 -5.03
CA PHE A 1089 -23.35 24.15 -5.31
C PHE A 1089 -22.59 23.66 -4.07
N ASP A 1090 -22.93 24.14 -2.89
CA ASP A 1090 -22.28 23.80 -1.62
C ASP A 1090 -23.10 22.81 -0.76
N ASN A 1091 -24.31 22.45 -1.20
CA ASN A 1091 -25.24 21.55 -0.52
C ASN A 1091 -25.66 22.05 0.86
N ASP A 1092 -25.77 23.38 1.03
CA ASP A 1092 -26.17 24.01 2.29
C ASP A 1092 -27.69 23.92 2.56
N GLY A 1093 -28.47 23.46 1.57
CA GLY A 1093 -29.93 23.32 1.68
C GLY A 1093 -30.70 24.60 1.32
N GLN A 1094 -30.01 25.62 0.80
CA GLN A 1094 -30.55 26.89 0.34
C GLN A 1094 -30.12 27.15 -1.11
N PHE A 1095 -30.61 28.26 -1.68
CA PHE A 1095 -30.19 28.71 -3.00
C PHE A 1095 -29.81 30.19 -2.91
N SER A 1096 -28.52 30.47 -2.99
CA SER A 1096 -27.95 31.82 -3.03
C SER A 1096 -28.29 32.55 -4.34
N TYR A 1097 -28.45 33.87 -4.25
CA TYR A 1097 -28.71 34.76 -5.39
C TYR A 1097 -28.33 36.20 -5.03
N LYS A 1098 -28.21 37.07 -6.04
CA LYS A 1098 -27.98 38.52 -5.88
C LYS A 1098 -29.23 39.30 -6.29
N GLU A 1099 -29.96 39.85 -5.33
CA GLU A 1099 -31.11 40.72 -5.62
C GLU A 1099 -30.69 41.99 -6.36
N GLY A 1100 -31.48 42.44 -7.34
CA GLY A 1100 -31.24 43.68 -8.06
C GLY A 1100 -30.04 43.65 -9.01
N GLN A 1101 -29.48 42.47 -9.31
CA GLN A 1101 -28.39 42.28 -10.25
C GLN A 1101 -28.75 41.20 -11.28
N TRP A 1102 -28.39 41.41 -12.54
CA TRP A 1102 -28.53 40.36 -13.55
C TRP A 1102 -27.33 39.41 -13.53
N ASP A 1103 -26.14 39.90 -13.17
CA ASP A 1103 -24.94 39.08 -13.07
C ASP A 1103 -24.97 38.25 -11.78
N GLN A 1104 -25.23 36.96 -11.97
CA GLN A 1104 -25.36 35.97 -10.91
C GLN A 1104 -24.09 35.11 -10.78
N ALA A 1105 -22.94 35.57 -11.30
CA ALA A 1105 -21.68 34.84 -11.13
C ALA A 1105 -21.38 34.57 -9.65
N GLY A 1106 -21.12 33.30 -9.32
CA GLY A 1106 -20.82 32.85 -7.96
C GLY A 1106 -22.03 32.68 -7.03
N THR A 1107 -23.24 32.58 -7.58
CA THR A 1107 -24.46 32.20 -6.82
C THR A 1107 -25.05 30.90 -7.37
N ASP A 1108 -26.07 30.37 -6.69
CA ASP A 1108 -26.76 29.14 -7.10
C ASP A 1108 -27.74 29.35 -8.25
N LEU A 1109 -28.10 30.60 -8.58
CA LEU A 1109 -28.94 30.91 -9.73
C LEU A 1109 -28.14 30.86 -11.03
N VAL A 1110 -28.24 29.73 -11.72
CA VAL A 1110 -27.40 29.43 -12.90
C VAL A 1110 -28.01 29.90 -14.22
N ALA A 1111 -29.34 30.02 -14.32
CA ALA A 1111 -29.99 30.48 -15.54
C ALA A 1111 -31.38 31.10 -15.30
N PHE A 1112 -31.71 32.12 -16.08
CA PHE A 1112 -33.05 32.70 -16.12
C PHE A 1112 -33.35 33.34 -17.48
N SER A 1113 -34.61 33.29 -17.89
CA SER A 1113 -35.03 33.77 -19.22
C SER A 1113 -35.20 35.28 -19.29
N PHE A 1114 -35.58 35.91 -18.18
CA PHE A 1114 -35.72 37.36 -18.04
C PHE A 1114 -35.78 37.76 -16.56
N TYR A 1115 -35.09 38.84 -16.20
CA TYR A 1115 -35.20 39.52 -14.91
C TYR A 1115 -35.07 41.04 -15.12
N SER A 1116 -36.03 41.80 -14.62
CA SER A 1116 -35.97 43.27 -14.61
C SER A 1116 -35.26 43.76 -13.34
N LEU A 1117 -34.35 44.71 -13.50
CA LEU A 1117 -33.67 45.38 -12.38
C LEU A 1117 -34.52 46.52 -11.77
N ASP A 1118 -35.73 46.74 -12.29
CA ASP A 1118 -36.65 47.71 -11.71
C ASP A 1118 -37.13 47.23 -10.33
N SER A 1119 -37.11 48.12 -9.35
CA SER A 1119 -37.55 47.80 -7.99
C SER A 1119 -39.05 47.48 -7.90
N ASN A 1120 -39.83 47.82 -8.92
CA ASN A 1120 -41.18 47.32 -9.11
C ASN A 1120 -41.16 46.12 -10.07
N PRO A 1121 -41.35 44.87 -9.58
CA PRO A 1121 -41.29 43.68 -10.42
C PRO A 1121 -42.39 43.60 -11.49
N LYS A 1122 -43.46 44.41 -11.37
CA LYS A 1122 -44.49 44.56 -12.41
C LYS A 1122 -44.11 45.57 -13.51
N ASN A 1123 -43.01 46.31 -13.35
CA ASN A 1123 -42.41 47.12 -14.41
C ASN A 1123 -41.32 46.31 -15.14
N ASP A 1124 -41.79 45.39 -15.98
CA ASP A 1124 -40.99 44.45 -16.76
C ASP A 1124 -40.71 44.97 -18.19
N THR A 1125 -40.74 46.30 -18.41
CA THR A 1125 -40.61 46.89 -19.77
C THR A 1125 -39.25 46.64 -20.43
N SER A 1126 -38.20 46.51 -19.62
CA SER A 1126 -36.86 46.06 -20.01
C SER A 1126 -36.26 45.18 -18.90
N GLY A 1127 -35.32 44.33 -19.26
CA GLY A 1127 -34.61 43.45 -18.33
C GLY A 1127 -33.52 42.67 -19.03
N TYR A 1128 -32.94 41.70 -18.36
CA TYR A 1128 -31.82 40.91 -18.87
C TYR A 1128 -32.13 39.41 -18.79
N ASN A 1129 -31.53 38.61 -19.67
CA ASN A 1129 -31.40 37.16 -19.43
C ASN A 1129 -30.11 36.86 -18.64
N SER A 1130 -29.86 35.59 -18.28
CA SER A 1130 -28.69 35.20 -17.48
C SER A 1130 -27.33 35.36 -18.16
N VAL A 1131 -27.26 35.68 -19.45
CA VAL A 1131 -26.01 36.01 -20.16
C VAL A 1131 -25.82 37.51 -20.39
N GLY A 1132 -26.75 38.33 -19.88
CA GLY A 1132 -26.66 39.79 -19.93
C GLY A 1132 -27.22 40.42 -21.20
N ASP A 1133 -27.96 39.68 -22.02
CA ASP A 1133 -28.67 40.28 -23.16
C ASP A 1133 -29.85 41.11 -22.64
N GLU A 1134 -29.91 42.37 -23.07
CA GLU A 1134 -31.05 43.24 -22.77
C GLU A 1134 -32.27 42.83 -23.61
N LEU A 1135 -33.38 42.55 -22.93
CA LEU A 1135 -34.66 42.15 -23.52
C LEU A 1135 -35.70 43.26 -23.31
N THR A 1136 -36.32 43.72 -24.40
CA THR A 1136 -37.35 44.76 -24.40
C THR A 1136 -38.50 44.40 -25.35
N GLY A 1137 -39.66 45.05 -25.18
CA GLY A 1137 -40.82 44.82 -26.06
C GLY A 1137 -41.27 43.36 -26.04
N ASP A 1138 -41.60 42.78 -27.20
CA ASP A 1138 -42.05 41.38 -27.27
C ASP A 1138 -40.94 40.35 -27.00
N ALA A 1139 -39.66 40.75 -27.07
CA ALA A 1139 -38.52 39.84 -26.85
C ALA A 1139 -38.43 39.36 -25.38
N ARG A 1140 -39.01 40.12 -24.45
CA ARG A 1140 -39.11 39.73 -23.04
C ARG A 1140 -40.06 38.55 -22.81
N ASN A 1141 -41.02 38.31 -23.71
CA ASN A 1141 -42.08 37.31 -23.54
C ASN A 1141 -41.53 35.89 -23.78
N THR A 1142 -40.54 35.48 -23.00
CA THR A 1142 -39.79 34.25 -23.14
C THR A 1142 -39.59 33.57 -21.78
N TYR A 1143 -39.75 32.25 -21.78
CA TYR A 1143 -39.32 31.35 -20.70
C TYR A 1143 -38.12 30.50 -21.15
N VAL A 1144 -37.47 30.85 -22.27
CA VAL A 1144 -36.26 30.17 -22.74
C VAL A 1144 -35.07 30.81 -22.05
N ALA A 1145 -34.53 30.12 -21.04
CA ALA A 1145 -33.30 30.54 -20.38
C ALA A 1145 -32.06 30.19 -21.23
N PRO A 1146 -31.00 31.02 -21.20
CA PRO A 1146 -29.70 30.66 -21.74
C PRO A 1146 -29.13 29.36 -21.13
N SER A 1147 -28.15 28.77 -21.82
CA SER A 1147 -27.43 27.61 -21.30
C SER A 1147 -26.51 28.00 -20.13
N PHE A 1148 -26.16 27.01 -19.32
CA PHE A 1148 -25.32 27.20 -18.12
C PHE A 1148 -24.42 25.99 -17.88
N LYS A 1149 -23.42 26.14 -17.00
CA LYS A 1149 -22.47 25.06 -16.68
C LYS A 1149 -22.96 24.19 -15.53
N ALA A 1150 -22.79 22.87 -15.67
CA ALA A 1150 -22.87 21.93 -14.56
C ALA A 1150 -21.75 22.19 -13.53
N PRO A 1151 -21.92 21.78 -12.26
CA PRO A 1151 -20.84 21.77 -11.27
C PRO A 1151 -19.56 21.11 -11.80
N ALA A 1152 -18.42 21.72 -11.49
CA ALA A 1152 -17.11 21.23 -11.91
C ALA A 1152 -16.64 20.00 -11.10
N LYS A 1153 -17.24 19.79 -9.92
CA LYS A 1153 -16.96 18.66 -9.04
C LYS A 1153 -18.06 17.60 -9.24
N ALA A 1154 -17.68 16.33 -9.35
CA ALA A 1154 -18.62 15.23 -9.35
C ALA A 1154 -19.32 15.10 -7.99
N GLY A 1155 -20.61 14.80 -7.98
CA GLY A 1155 -21.43 14.76 -6.78
C GLY A 1155 -22.92 14.72 -7.08
N GLU A 1156 -23.73 14.59 -6.03
CA GLU A 1156 -25.17 14.81 -6.11
C GLU A 1156 -25.48 16.19 -5.54
N TYR A 1157 -26.32 16.94 -6.26
CA TYR A 1157 -26.68 18.33 -5.99
C TYR A 1157 -28.20 18.47 -6.09
N ARG A 1158 -28.78 19.45 -5.39
CA ARG A 1158 -30.17 19.84 -5.62
C ARG A 1158 -30.25 20.78 -6.83
N ILE A 1159 -31.22 20.54 -7.71
CA ILE A 1159 -31.57 21.47 -8.79
C ILE A 1159 -33.05 21.88 -8.66
N ARG A 1160 -33.33 23.17 -8.82
CA ARG A 1160 -34.67 23.75 -8.77
C ARG A 1160 -35.03 24.40 -10.10
N PHE A 1161 -36.23 24.09 -10.58
CA PHE A 1161 -36.86 24.74 -11.73
C PHE A 1161 -38.03 25.58 -11.24
N LYS A 1162 -38.08 26.85 -11.64
CA LYS A 1162 -39.12 27.78 -11.19
C LYS A 1162 -39.70 28.59 -12.34
N PHE A 1163 -41.01 28.80 -12.31
CA PHE A 1163 -41.72 29.72 -13.21
C PHE A 1163 -42.32 30.87 -12.42
N ASP A 1164 -41.97 32.11 -12.78
CA ASP A 1164 -42.43 33.32 -12.09
C ASP A 1164 -42.55 34.54 -13.03
N TRP A 1165 -43.31 35.56 -12.64
CA TRP A 1165 -43.61 36.70 -13.52
C TRP A 1165 -42.44 37.68 -13.64
N ASN A 1166 -41.57 37.78 -12.63
CA ASN A 1166 -40.30 38.53 -12.63
C ASN A 1166 -39.77 38.54 -11.18
N CYS A 1167 -39.31 37.39 -10.69
CA CYS A 1167 -38.88 37.29 -9.31
C CYS A 1167 -37.73 36.30 -9.21
N ILE A 1168 -36.63 36.78 -8.65
CA ILE A 1168 -35.38 36.01 -8.52
C ILE A 1168 -35.33 35.19 -7.23
N LEU A 1169 -36.27 35.40 -6.31
CA LEU A 1169 -36.37 34.65 -5.05
C LEU A 1169 -36.57 33.15 -5.35
N PRO A 1170 -35.71 32.24 -4.83
CA PRO A 1170 -35.83 30.80 -5.06
C PRO A 1170 -37.17 30.22 -4.62
N GLY A 1171 -37.80 30.81 -3.60
CA GLY A 1171 -39.11 30.41 -3.09
C GLY A 1171 -40.31 30.95 -3.89
N GLY A 1172 -40.08 31.81 -4.88
CA GLY A 1172 -41.14 32.42 -5.70
C GLY A 1172 -41.70 33.73 -5.14
N SER A 1173 -42.39 34.47 -5.98
CA SER A 1173 -43.10 35.70 -5.61
C SER A 1173 -44.37 35.40 -4.83
N SER A 1174 -44.87 36.39 -4.09
CA SER A 1174 -46.18 36.29 -3.43
C SER A 1174 -47.36 36.15 -4.42
N SER A 1175 -47.17 36.43 -5.71
CA SER A 1175 -48.18 36.28 -6.77
C SER A 1175 -48.02 35.02 -7.63
N ILE A 1176 -47.04 34.15 -7.33
CA ILE A 1176 -46.71 32.98 -8.16
C ILE A 1176 -47.93 32.08 -8.43
N LEU A 1177 -48.78 31.87 -7.42
CA LEU A 1177 -50.01 31.07 -7.54
C LEU A 1177 -51.02 31.67 -8.53
N SER A 1178 -51.20 33.00 -8.50
CA SER A 1178 -52.14 33.72 -9.35
C SER A 1178 -51.59 34.00 -10.74
N ASP A 1179 -50.27 34.08 -10.92
CA ASP A 1179 -49.63 34.33 -12.21
C ASP A 1179 -49.53 33.05 -13.07
N GLY A 1180 -49.75 31.88 -12.46
CA GLY A 1180 -49.68 30.57 -13.13
C GLY A 1180 -48.30 29.93 -13.06
N GLY A 1181 -47.50 30.29 -12.06
CA GLY A 1181 -46.14 29.79 -11.83
C GLY A 1181 -46.07 28.65 -10.81
N GLY A 1182 -44.84 28.22 -10.50
CA GLY A 1182 -44.57 27.15 -9.55
C GLY A 1182 -43.09 26.84 -9.39
N VAL A 1183 -42.78 25.89 -8.52
CA VAL A 1183 -41.45 25.43 -8.12
C VAL A 1183 -41.40 23.89 -8.21
N TRP A 1184 -40.36 23.35 -8.85
CA TRP A 1184 -40.14 21.92 -9.01
C TRP A 1184 -38.70 21.58 -8.66
N ASP A 1185 -38.52 20.77 -7.62
CA ASP A 1185 -37.20 20.35 -7.14
C ASP A 1185 -36.84 18.96 -7.68
N ALA A 1186 -35.59 18.73 -8.05
CA ALA A 1186 -35.09 17.45 -8.53
C ALA A 1186 -33.63 17.22 -8.13
N THR A 1187 -33.12 16.01 -8.37
CA THR A 1187 -31.72 15.66 -8.08
C THR A 1187 -30.86 15.83 -9.34
N LEU A 1188 -29.76 16.56 -9.24
CA LEU A 1188 -28.72 16.64 -10.27
C LEU A 1188 -27.53 15.78 -9.86
N LYS A 1189 -27.29 14.70 -10.59
CA LYS A 1189 -26.12 13.84 -10.41
C LYS A 1189 -25.05 14.21 -11.42
N VAL A 1190 -23.98 14.84 -10.93
CA VAL A 1190 -22.81 15.19 -11.72
C VAL A 1190 -21.81 14.06 -11.61
N VAL A 1191 -21.50 13.43 -12.74
CA VAL A 1191 -20.47 12.39 -12.83
C VAL A 1191 -19.21 12.98 -13.44
N GLU A 1192 -18.06 12.38 -13.12
CA GLU A 1192 -16.83 12.69 -13.86
C GLU A 1192 -17.08 12.55 -15.37
N PRO A 1193 -16.54 13.45 -16.21
CA PRO A 1193 -16.72 13.37 -17.64
C PRO A 1193 -16.22 12.01 -18.10
N VAL A 1194 -17.10 11.21 -18.70
CA VAL A 1194 -16.64 9.98 -19.33
C VAL A 1194 -15.90 10.44 -20.58
N VAL A 1195 -14.58 10.50 -20.51
CA VAL A 1195 -13.74 10.68 -21.71
C VAL A 1195 -13.75 9.36 -22.46
N ASP A 1196 -14.90 9.06 -23.07
CA ASP A 1196 -15.11 7.92 -23.93
C ASP A 1196 -15.36 8.41 -25.35
N GLY A 1197 -14.55 7.94 -26.30
CA GLY A 1197 -14.87 7.93 -27.73
C GLY A 1197 -16.07 7.00 -28.07
N ILE A 1198 -17.09 6.95 -27.21
CA ILE A 1198 -18.21 5.99 -27.25
C ILE A 1198 -19.60 6.67 -27.32
N SER A 1199 -19.74 7.99 -27.14
CA SER A 1199 -21.05 8.67 -27.03
C SER A 1199 -21.73 9.11 -28.36
N SER A 1200 -21.25 8.72 -29.54
CA SER A 1200 -21.94 9.01 -30.81
C SER A 1200 -22.90 7.92 -31.31
N ILE A 1201 -23.34 6.97 -30.48
CA ILE A 1201 -24.26 5.91 -30.92
C ILE A 1201 -25.47 5.81 -29.99
N ASN A 1202 -26.52 6.57 -30.32
CA ASN A 1202 -27.88 6.32 -29.84
C ASN A 1202 -28.63 5.40 -30.80
N ALA A 1203 -29.44 4.52 -30.21
CA ALA A 1203 -30.12 3.43 -30.87
C ALA A 1203 -31.47 3.85 -31.46
N GLU A 1204 -31.56 3.97 -32.79
CA GLU A 1204 -32.77 3.63 -33.53
C GLU A 1204 -32.53 2.35 -34.34
N VAL A 1205 -33.43 1.40 -34.16
CA VAL A 1205 -33.29 0.00 -34.60
C VAL A 1205 -33.52 -0.10 -36.11
N ALA A 1206 -32.51 -0.52 -36.87
CA ALA A 1206 -32.69 -1.11 -38.19
C ALA A 1206 -31.63 -2.18 -38.49
N ASN A 1207 -32.07 -3.44 -38.32
CA ASN A 1207 -31.57 -4.67 -38.95
C ASN A 1207 -30.14 -5.17 -38.68
N GLY A 1208 -30.03 -6.13 -37.75
CA GLY A 1208 -29.42 -7.43 -38.10
C GLY A 1208 -28.07 -7.82 -37.50
N GLU A 1209 -27.35 -6.97 -36.76
CA GLU A 1209 -25.93 -7.27 -36.49
C GLU A 1209 -25.46 -6.87 -35.07
N THR A 1210 -25.96 -7.53 -34.03
CA THR A 1210 -25.36 -7.47 -32.68
C THR A 1210 -25.24 -8.88 -32.09
N GLN A 1211 -24.06 -9.24 -31.60
CA GLN A 1211 -23.76 -10.55 -31.01
C GLN A 1211 -23.50 -10.39 -29.50
N LEU A 1212 -24.27 -11.09 -28.66
CA LEU A 1212 -24.15 -11.03 -27.21
C LEU A 1212 -23.25 -12.16 -26.73
N PHE A 1213 -22.48 -11.95 -25.67
CA PHE A 1213 -21.59 -12.92 -25.07
C PHE A 1213 -21.56 -12.76 -23.54
N THR A 1214 -21.15 -13.79 -22.80
CA THR A 1214 -20.75 -13.66 -21.38
C THR A 1214 -19.37 -12.97 -21.29
N VAL A 1215 -18.95 -12.56 -20.10
CA VAL A 1215 -17.57 -12.04 -19.86
C VAL A 1215 -16.45 -12.98 -20.28
N ASN A 1216 -16.74 -14.28 -20.40
CA ASN A 1216 -15.81 -15.32 -20.84
C ASN A 1216 -15.99 -15.67 -22.34
N GLY A 1217 -16.73 -14.86 -23.10
CA GLY A 1217 -16.84 -14.99 -24.56
C GLY A 1217 -17.84 -16.03 -25.07
N VAL A 1218 -18.73 -16.57 -24.23
CA VAL A 1218 -19.77 -17.53 -24.67
C VAL A 1218 -20.93 -16.78 -25.31
N LYS A 1219 -21.28 -17.09 -26.57
CA LYS A 1219 -22.35 -16.39 -27.30
C LYS A 1219 -23.72 -16.64 -26.69
N LEU A 1220 -24.44 -15.56 -26.36
CA LEU A 1220 -25.75 -15.52 -25.76
C LEU A 1220 -26.80 -15.11 -26.80
N ASN A 1221 -28.02 -15.61 -26.64
CA ASN A 1221 -29.15 -15.23 -27.49
C ASN A 1221 -29.97 -14.06 -26.90
N LYS A 1222 -29.75 -13.74 -25.62
CA LYS A 1222 -30.33 -12.61 -24.88
C LYS A 1222 -29.45 -12.26 -23.68
N LEU A 1223 -29.52 -11.02 -23.21
CA LEU A 1223 -28.77 -10.55 -22.03
C LEU A 1223 -29.21 -11.30 -20.75
N GLN A 1224 -28.27 -11.57 -19.85
CA GLN A 1224 -28.50 -12.25 -18.57
C GLN A 1224 -28.17 -11.34 -17.38
N LYS A 1225 -28.74 -11.62 -16.19
CA LYS A 1225 -28.46 -10.86 -14.96
C LYS A 1225 -26.97 -11.00 -14.58
N GLY A 1226 -26.26 -9.90 -14.36
CA GLY A 1226 -24.80 -9.85 -14.23
C GLY A 1226 -24.11 -9.20 -15.44
N LEU A 1227 -22.77 -9.30 -15.51
CA LEU A 1227 -21.97 -8.62 -16.54
C LEU A 1227 -21.96 -9.41 -17.86
N ASN A 1228 -22.39 -8.77 -18.95
CA ASN A 1228 -22.45 -9.31 -20.30
C ASN A 1228 -21.48 -8.56 -21.22
N ILE A 1229 -21.18 -9.13 -22.37
CA ILE A 1229 -20.34 -8.55 -23.41
C ILE A 1229 -21.19 -8.44 -24.68
N VAL A 1230 -21.38 -7.24 -25.22
CA VAL A 1230 -22.17 -6.98 -26.43
C VAL A 1230 -21.23 -6.55 -27.53
N ARG A 1231 -21.22 -7.27 -28.64
CA ARG A 1231 -20.48 -6.92 -29.84
C ARG A 1231 -21.42 -6.32 -30.88
N THR A 1232 -21.18 -5.06 -31.24
CA THR A 1232 -21.97 -4.33 -32.23
C THR A 1232 -21.52 -4.61 -33.67
N ALA A 1233 -22.33 -4.21 -34.66
CA ALA A 1233 -22.13 -4.48 -36.09
C ALA A 1233 -20.77 -3.95 -36.61
N ASP A 1234 -20.29 -2.87 -36.00
CA ASP A 1234 -18.98 -2.25 -36.24
C ASP A 1234 -17.81 -3.01 -35.58
N GLY A 1235 -18.05 -4.17 -34.97
CA GLY A 1235 -17.03 -5.03 -34.36
C GLY A 1235 -16.59 -4.62 -32.95
N LYS A 1236 -17.06 -3.47 -32.44
CA LYS A 1236 -16.73 -2.97 -31.10
C LYS A 1236 -17.39 -3.83 -30.02
N VAL A 1237 -16.66 -4.03 -28.92
CA VAL A 1237 -17.04 -4.89 -27.80
C VAL A 1237 -17.32 -4.02 -26.58
N LYS A 1238 -18.57 -4.05 -26.08
CA LYS A 1238 -19.01 -3.27 -24.90
C LYS A 1238 -19.34 -4.21 -23.74
N LYS A 1239 -18.97 -3.86 -22.51
CA LYS A 1239 -19.39 -4.61 -21.30
C LYS A 1239 -20.69 -3.99 -20.77
N VAL A 1240 -21.75 -4.80 -20.64
CA VAL A 1240 -23.09 -4.36 -20.22
C VAL A 1240 -23.50 -5.12 -18.96
N LEU A 1241 -23.57 -4.41 -17.83
CA LEU A 1241 -24.02 -4.97 -16.55
C LEU A 1241 -25.54 -4.87 -16.45
N VAL A 1242 -26.23 -6.01 -16.44
CA VAL A 1242 -27.68 -6.07 -16.27
C VAL A 1242 -27.99 -6.38 -14.81
N LYS A 1243 -28.55 -5.41 -14.08
CA LYS A 1243 -28.84 -5.52 -12.64
C LYS A 1243 -29.96 -6.49 -12.30
#